data_AF-A0A0K6GZW0-F1
#
_entry.id   AF-A0A0K6GZW0-F1
#
_cell.length_a   1.000
_cell.length_b   1.000
_cell.length_c   1.000
_cell.angle_alpha   90.00
_cell.angle_beta   90.00
_cell.angle_gamma   90.00
#
_symmetry.space_group_name_H-M   'P 1'
#
loop_
_entity.id
_entity.type
_entity.pdbx_description
1 polymer ?
#
loop_
_entity_poly.entity_id
_entity_poly.type
_entity_poly.pdbx_seq_one_letter_code
_entity_poly.pdbx_strand_id
1 'polypeptide(L)'
;MTFWYRLLIRLATPLVFVYLWLRGAKAPAYRQRWAERLAKQRVPVQARDGIIIHCVSVGETVAARGLIEAVLAAYPHLPVTLTSMTPTASDLAQKLFGERVFHTYLPIDTPGAMRRFFNKFNPRIIIILETELWPCMLAQATLRQIPVMLVNARMSERSAKGYKKYAWLVGPIWQQVSFIAAQTQVSADNFKQLGVAQEKLAVRGNLKHDIQVPLSTFEQAAQWREKLKRPILLAASTHQGEDEQILDAFRQILNDYPTALLMIVPRHPERFNSVAQLIEQEQLCYTRRSFAEAILPKHQVFLADTMGELMLWYALADIAFVGGSLIERGGHNPLEPIATKTPVVSGPHVFNFESLFARLEQCQGVRIAENTQQLADIWRQLLAQRELAVALTTKAEQEFKNDQGATAAMLDDILTVLTAPDNSAQRTMFMMKTENPDKNTTIWFDPDVLAECPSSFFEPEYWQQQNKVKGSATGRSTAFFVDAGAHGLLLRHYYRGGLVGKFNKDRFKREAIPQSRAMAEFSLLLKLRELKLPVPRPVAARHVKASLWGYRADILVEVIPNAQDTFKVLQQQQLNEQEWFHIGKTIRQLHDAGVYHSDLNCHNIMLDADGAIWIVDFDKCGFKQAGEWREANLQRLLRSLNKELNKAKEANRDFHFDEARDWPLLERGYRAN
;
A
#
# COMPACT_ATOMS: atom_id res chain seq x y z
N MET A 1 -8.01 -18.81 16.48
CA MET A 1 -8.97 -18.94 15.35
C MET A 1 -9.68 -20.28 15.41
N THR A 2 -11.00 -20.29 15.22
CA THR A 2 -11.85 -21.46 15.48
C THR A 2 -11.75 -22.50 14.37
N PHE A 3 -11.96 -23.77 14.71
CA PHE A 3 -12.04 -24.86 13.74
C PHE A 3 -13.27 -24.70 12.82
N TRP A 4 -14.40 -24.28 13.39
CA TRP A 4 -15.68 -24.14 12.70
C TRP A 4 -15.65 -23.16 11.55
N TYR A 5 -15.04 -21.98 11.72
CA TYR A 5 -14.91 -21.02 10.64
C TYR A 5 -14.14 -21.60 9.44
N ARG A 6 -13.01 -22.27 9.72
CA ARG A 6 -12.19 -22.91 8.69
C ARG A 6 -12.93 -24.01 7.93
N LEU A 7 -13.85 -24.72 8.60
CA LEU A 7 -14.66 -25.76 7.96
C LEU A 7 -15.74 -25.11 7.08
N LEU A 8 -16.52 -24.19 7.64
CA LEU A 8 -17.62 -23.51 6.94
C LEU A 8 -17.13 -22.78 5.69
N ILE A 9 -16.03 -22.02 5.77
CA ILE A 9 -15.54 -21.26 4.61
C ILE A 9 -15.07 -22.18 3.47
N ARG A 10 -14.54 -23.37 3.79
CA ARG A 10 -14.16 -24.37 2.77
C ARG A 10 -15.39 -24.98 2.11
N LEU A 11 -16.42 -25.29 2.88
CA LEU A 11 -17.69 -25.81 2.37
C LEU A 11 -18.46 -24.77 1.55
N ALA A 12 -18.37 -23.49 1.92
CA ALA A 12 -18.97 -22.38 1.18
C ALA A 12 -18.24 -22.04 -0.13
N THR A 13 -16.94 -22.36 -0.23
CA THR A 13 -16.11 -21.96 -1.39
C THR A 13 -16.69 -22.43 -2.74
N PRO A 14 -17.11 -23.69 -2.94
CA PRO A 14 -17.78 -24.11 -4.18
C PRO A 14 -19.05 -23.30 -4.49
N LEU A 15 -19.86 -23.01 -3.48
CA LEU A 15 -21.10 -22.21 -3.64
C LEU A 15 -20.80 -20.78 -4.10
N VAL A 16 -19.70 -20.18 -3.61
CA VAL A 16 -19.23 -18.87 -4.08
C VAL A 16 -18.91 -18.92 -5.58
N PHE A 17 -18.23 -19.96 -6.07
CA PHE A 17 -17.95 -20.10 -7.51
C PHE A 17 -19.19 -20.34 -8.36
N VAL A 18 -20.16 -21.12 -7.86
CA VAL A 18 -21.47 -21.27 -8.50
C VAL A 18 -22.17 -19.91 -8.59
N TYR A 19 -22.19 -19.14 -7.50
CA TYR A 19 -22.75 -17.80 -7.49
C TYR A 19 -22.06 -16.87 -8.50
N LEU A 20 -20.72 -16.85 -8.54
CA LEU A 20 -19.95 -16.05 -9.51
C LEU A 20 -20.27 -16.45 -10.96
N TRP A 21 -20.44 -17.75 -11.23
CA TRP A 21 -20.83 -18.25 -12.54
C TRP A 21 -22.23 -17.80 -12.96
N LEU A 22 -23.20 -17.93 -12.05
CA LEU A 22 -24.59 -17.53 -12.29
C LEU A 22 -24.70 -16.00 -12.47
N ARG A 23 -24.09 -15.22 -11.58
CA ARG A 23 -24.01 -13.75 -11.71
C ARG A 23 -23.33 -13.32 -13.01
N GLY A 24 -22.36 -14.12 -13.44
CA GLY A 24 -21.69 -14.02 -14.73
C GLY A 24 -22.59 -13.98 -15.96
N ALA A 25 -23.82 -14.52 -15.88
CA ALA A 25 -24.78 -14.47 -16.99
C ALA A 25 -25.28 -13.04 -17.25
N LYS A 26 -25.45 -12.23 -16.19
CA LYS A 26 -25.85 -10.82 -16.30
C LYS A 26 -24.65 -9.87 -16.39
N ALA A 27 -23.51 -10.27 -15.82
CA ALA A 27 -22.29 -9.46 -15.78
C ALA A 27 -21.05 -10.35 -16.05
N PRO A 28 -20.60 -10.48 -17.31
CA PRO A 28 -19.57 -11.43 -17.72
C PRO A 28 -18.24 -11.35 -16.94
N ALA A 29 -17.88 -10.16 -16.46
CA ALA A 29 -16.66 -9.95 -15.66
C ALA A 29 -16.59 -10.80 -14.38
N TYR A 30 -17.73 -11.26 -13.83
CA TYR A 30 -17.76 -12.18 -12.67
C TYR A 30 -17.24 -13.59 -12.98
N ARG A 31 -17.18 -14.00 -14.26
CA ARG A 31 -16.61 -15.30 -14.68
C ARG A 31 -15.10 -15.23 -14.94
N GLN A 32 -14.51 -14.04 -14.86
CA GLN A 32 -13.09 -13.82 -15.13
C GLN A 32 -12.26 -13.84 -13.83
N ARG A 33 -10.93 -13.95 -13.96
CA ARG A 33 -9.95 -13.78 -12.86
C ARG A 33 -10.21 -14.64 -11.61
N TRP A 34 -10.87 -15.79 -11.75
CA TRP A 34 -11.12 -16.74 -10.64
C TRP A 34 -9.86 -17.25 -9.95
N ALA A 35 -8.73 -17.28 -10.67
CA ALA A 35 -7.44 -17.61 -10.10
C ALA A 35 -7.08 -16.67 -8.92
N GLU A 36 -7.45 -15.40 -8.98
CA GLU A 36 -7.18 -14.42 -7.92
C GLU A 36 -7.98 -14.70 -6.66
N ARG A 37 -9.22 -15.16 -6.81
CA ARG A 37 -10.11 -15.55 -5.69
C ARG A 37 -9.57 -16.72 -4.87
N LEU A 38 -8.59 -17.44 -5.40
CA LEU A 38 -7.87 -18.51 -4.70
C LEU A 38 -6.39 -18.19 -4.49
N ALA A 39 -5.94 -16.95 -4.75
CA ALA A 39 -4.54 -16.56 -4.74
C ALA A 39 -3.65 -17.49 -5.60
N LYS A 40 -4.12 -17.90 -6.78
CA LYS A 40 -3.41 -18.76 -7.75
C LYS A 40 -2.73 -17.99 -8.88
N GLN A 41 -3.08 -16.72 -9.10
CA GLN A 41 -2.46 -15.80 -10.06
C GLN A 41 -0.96 -15.60 -9.83
N ARG A 42 -0.21 -15.23 -10.87
CA ARG A 42 1.17 -14.74 -10.70
C ARG A 42 1.13 -13.31 -10.16
N VAL A 43 2.07 -12.98 -9.29
CA VAL A 43 2.22 -11.62 -8.73
C VAL A 43 3.59 -11.12 -9.18
N PRO A 44 3.66 -9.98 -9.89
CA PRO A 44 4.92 -9.39 -10.34
C PRO A 44 5.78 -8.99 -9.13
N VAL A 45 7.09 -8.90 -9.31
CA VAL A 45 8.03 -8.57 -8.22
C VAL A 45 7.77 -7.18 -7.67
N GLN A 46 7.42 -6.24 -8.55
CA GLN A 46 7.06 -4.86 -8.23
C GLN A 46 5.76 -4.73 -7.44
N ALA A 47 5.02 -5.81 -7.17
CA ALA A 47 3.84 -5.78 -6.30
C ALA A 47 4.08 -6.47 -4.94
N ARG A 48 5.32 -6.87 -4.64
CA ARG A 48 5.67 -7.60 -3.42
C ARG A 48 6.36 -6.72 -2.40
N ASP A 49 6.32 -7.16 -1.15
CA ASP A 49 6.99 -6.51 -0.03
C ASP A 49 6.53 -5.06 0.18
N GLY A 50 5.23 -4.85 0.02
CA GLY A 50 4.62 -3.51 0.03
C GLY A 50 3.42 -3.35 0.94
N ILE A 51 2.67 -2.29 0.70
CA ILE A 51 1.47 -1.91 1.43
C ILE A 51 0.27 -2.51 0.72
N ILE A 52 -0.57 -3.26 1.46
CA ILE A 52 -1.85 -3.74 0.93
C ILE A 52 -2.97 -2.89 1.50
N ILE A 53 -3.79 -2.31 0.63
CA ILE A 53 -5.01 -1.58 1.00
C ILE A 53 -6.20 -2.40 0.50
N HIS A 54 -7.16 -2.68 1.38
CA HIS A 54 -8.39 -3.40 1.05
C HIS A 54 -9.59 -2.47 1.07
N CYS A 55 -10.24 -2.33 -0.09
CA CYS A 55 -11.51 -1.65 -0.28
C CYS A 55 -12.49 -2.63 -0.95
N VAL A 56 -13.50 -3.11 -0.22
CA VAL A 56 -14.41 -4.15 -0.70
C VAL A 56 -15.29 -3.67 -1.87
N SER A 57 -15.62 -2.37 -1.88
CA SER A 57 -16.62 -1.76 -2.73
C SER A 57 -16.13 -0.52 -3.48
N VAL A 58 -16.93 -0.06 -4.45
CA VAL A 58 -16.71 1.20 -5.18
C VAL A 58 -16.72 2.40 -4.22
N GLY A 59 -17.68 2.44 -3.29
CA GLY A 59 -17.80 3.55 -2.34
C GLY A 59 -16.60 3.66 -1.39
N GLU A 60 -16.05 2.52 -0.96
CA GLU A 60 -14.80 2.50 -0.17
C GLU A 60 -13.59 2.92 -1.00
N THR A 61 -13.52 2.51 -2.26
CA THR A 61 -12.42 2.89 -3.16
C THR A 61 -12.41 4.40 -3.40
N VAL A 62 -13.60 5.02 -3.55
CA VAL A 62 -13.72 6.49 -3.64
C VAL A 62 -13.30 7.15 -2.33
N ALA A 63 -13.78 6.66 -1.19
CA ALA A 63 -13.44 7.22 0.12
C ALA A 63 -11.94 7.12 0.44
N ALA A 64 -11.28 6.02 0.05
CA ALA A 64 -9.87 5.81 0.28
C ALA A 64 -8.96 6.59 -0.68
N ARG A 65 -9.50 7.27 -1.69
CA ARG A 65 -8.68 7.90 -2.75
C ARG A 65 -7.62 8.84 -2.18
N GLY A 66 -8.02 9.79 -1.33
CA GLY A 66 -7.09 10.75 -0.72
C GLY A 66 -6.01 10.05 0.11
N LEU A 67 -6.39 9.05 0.89
CA LEU A 67 -5.46 8.26 1.70
C LEU A 67 -4.46 7.46 0.84
N ILE A 68 -4.92 6.83 -0.25
CA ILE A 68 -4.06 6.08 -1.16
C ILE A 68 -3.06 7.00 -1.85
N GLU A 69 -3.50 8.18 -2.33
CA GLU A 69 -2.60 9.17 -2.93
C GLU A 69 -1.56 9.66 -1.91
N ALA A 70 -1.97 9.92 -0.67
CA ALA A 70 -1.06 10.32 0.40
C ALA A 70 -0.03 9.23 0.76
N VAL A 71 -0.46 7.96 0.78
CA VAL A 71 0.45 6.81 1.00
C VAL A 71 1.44 6.66 -0.16
N LEU A 72 1.00 6.80 -1.41
CA LEU A 72 1.87 6.77 -2.59
C LEU A 72 2.94 7.88 -2.54
N ALA A 73 2.54 9.07 -2.09
CA ALA A 73 3.46 10.20 -1.93
C ALA A 73 4.45 10.00 -0.78
N ALA A 74 4.01 9.45 0.36
CA ALA A 74 4.85 9.20 1.53
C ALA A 74 5.84 8.04 1.33
N TYR A 75 5.47 7.02 0.54
CA TYR A 75 6.29 5.84 0.27
C TYR A 75 6.45 5.58 -1.24
N PRO A 76 7.17 6.44 -1.97
CA PRO A 76 7.37 6.27 -3.42
C PRO A 76 8.16 5.00 -3.78
N HIS A 77 8.82 4.39 -2.80
CA HIS A 77 9.67 3.20 -2.94
C HIS A 77 9.01 1.90 -2.48
N LEU A 78 7.79 1.97 -1.92
CA LEU A 78 7.03 0.78 -1.54
C LEU A 78 5.90 0.56 -2.53
N PRO A 79 5.69 -0.69 -2.98
CA PRO A 79 4.59 -0.97 -3.86
C PRO A 79 3.28 -0.94 -3.09
N VAL A 80 2.28 -0.28 -3.66
CA VAL A 80 0.92 -0.28 -3.13
C VAL A 80 0.08 -1.26 -3.92
N THR A 81 -0.52 -2.23 -3.23
CA THR A 81 -1.48 -3.17 -3.80
C THR A 81 -2.87 -2.86 -3.28
N LEU A 82 -3.79 -2.52 -4.19
CA LEU A 82 -5.21 -2.34 -3.86
C LEU A 82 -5.98 -3.62 -4.14
N THR A 83 -6.70 -4.10 -3.12
CA THR A 83 -7.56 -5.27 -3.25
C THR A 83 -9.02 -4.92 -3.13
N SER A 84 -9.85 -5.55 -3.95
CA SER A 84 -11.30 -5.41 -3.91
C SER A 84 -12.03 -6.74 -4.14
N MET A 85 -13.36 -6.73 -4.11
CA MET A 85 -14.17 -7.93 -4.34
C MET A 85 -15.11 -7.85 -5.54
N THR A 86 -15.25 -6.72 -6.23
CA THR A 86 -16.17 -6.57 -7.37
C THR A 86 -15.46 -6.08 -8.63
N PRO A 87 -15.94 -6.46 -9.84
CA PRO A 87 -15.42 -5.91 -11.10
C PRO A 87 -15.51 -4.39 -11.16
N THR A 88 -16.61 -3.80 -10.69
CA THR A 88 -16.79 -2.34 -10.70
C THR A 88 -15.76 -1.61 -9.84
N ALA A 89 -15.38 -2.15 -8.68
CA ALA A 89 -14.32 -1.59 -7.86
C ALA A 89 -12.93 -1.78 -8.51
N SER A 90 -12.73 -2.90 -9.22
CA SER A 90 -11.51 -3.12 -10.03
C SER A 90 -11.37 -2.08 -11.14
N ASP A 91 -12.44 -1.81 -11.88
CA ASP A 91 -12.42 -0.83 -12.97
C ASP A 91 -12.17 0.58 -12.44
N LEU A 92 -12.77 0.93 -11.30
CA LEU A 92 -12.52 2.20 -10.64
C LEU A 92 -11.07 2.33 -10.18
N ALA A 93 -10.51 1.29 -9.54
CA ALA A 93 -9.11 1.27 -9.13
C ALA A 93 -8.17 1.56 -10.30
N GLN A 94 -8.39 0.91 -11.45
CA GLN A 94 -7.60 1.15 -12.66
C GLN A 94 -7.75 2.58 -13.18
N LYS A 95 -8.97 3.13 -13.18
CA LYS A 95 -9.24 4.51 -13.63
C LYS A 95 -8.61 5.57 -12.73
N LEU A 96 -8.59 5.36 -11.41
CA LEU A 96 -8.06 6.34 -10.46
C LEU A 96 -6.53 6.29 -10.37
N PHE A 97 -5.95 5.10 -10.33
CA PHE A 97 -4.53 4.93 -9.98
C PHE A 97 -3.66 4.46 -11.14
N GLY A 98 -4.25 3.91 -12.21
CA GLY A 98 -3.49 3.39 -13.35
C GLY A 98 -2.48 2.32 -12.91
N GLU A 99 -1.24 2.43 -13.38
CA GLU A 99 -0.15 1.50 -13.04
C GLU A 99 0.55 1.83 -11.70
N ARG A 100 0.19 2.95 -11.06
CA ARG A 100 0.80 3.37 -9.77
C ARG A 100 0.45 2.42 -8.62
N VAL A 101 -0.62 1.65 -8.77
CA VAL A 101 -1.10 0.67 -7.79
C VAL A 101 -1.33 -0.67 -8.50
N PHE A 102 -0.84 -1.75 -7.90
CA PHE A 102 -1.16 -3.09 -8.39
C PHE A 102 -2.55 -3.52 -7.89
N HIS A 103 -3.47 -3.85 -8.79
CA HIS A 103 -4.80 -4.35 -8.41
C HIS A 103 -4.89 -5.88 -8.45
N THR A 104 -5.51 -6.47 -7.44
CA THR A 104 -5.96 -7.88 -7.47
C THR A 104 -7.24 -8.08 -6.67
N TYR A 105 -8.04 -9.10 -6.97
CA TYR A 105 -9.10 -9.49 -6.05
C TYR A 105 -8.54 -10.07 -4.75
N LEU A 106 -9.14 -9.69 -3.61
CA LEU A 106 -8.87 -10.36 -2.34
C LEU A 106 -9.37 -11.82 -2.47
N PRO A 107 -8.56 -12.82 -2.09
CA PRO A 107 -8.97 -14.21 -2.16
C PRO A 107 -10.06 -14.52 -1.13
N ILE A 108 -10.82 -15.58 -1.38
CA ILE A 108 -11.75 -16.15 -0.41
C ILE A 108 -10.95 -16.57 0.82
N ASP A 109 -11.47 -16.27 2.02
CA ASP A 109 -10.78 -16.40 3.31
C ASP A 109 -10.60 -17.85 3.81
N THR A 110 -10.10 -18.72 2.92
CA THR A 110 -9.69 -20.07 3.26
C THR A 110 -8.23 -20.07 3.72
N PRO A 111 -7.83 -20.98 4.63
CA PRO A 111 -6.44 -21.07 5.07
C PRO A 111 -5.44 -21.25 3.92
N GLY A 112 -5.82 -22.00 2.88
CA GLY A 112 -4.96 -22.25 1.72
C GLY A 112 -4.80 -21.03 0.82
N ALA A 113 -5.88 -20.30 0.56
CA ALA A 113 -5.81 -19.11 -0.30
C ALA A 113 -5.10 -17.95 0.41
N MET A 114 -5.41 -17.69 1.68
CA MET A 114 -4.70 -16.66 2.45
C MET A 114 -3.22 -16.99 2.62
N ARG A 115 -2.85 -18.25 2.90
CA ARG A 115 -1.43 -18.63 2.93
C ARG A 115 -0.72 -18.33 1.61
N ARG A 116 -1.34 -18.63 0.47
CA ARG A 116 -0.77 -18.30 -0.86
C ARG A 116 -0.68 -16.80 -1.09
N PHE A 117 -1.69 -16.04 -0.67
CA PHE A 117 -1.72 -14.58 -0.78
C PHE A 117 -0.54 -13.94 -0.04
N PHE A 118 -0.39 -14.23 1.25
CA PHE A 118 0.73 -13.73 2.05
C PHE A 118 2.08 -14.20 1.52
N ASN A 119 2.19 -15.44 1.04
CA ASN A 119 3.45 -15.92 0.45
C ASN A 119 3.82 -15.22 -0.86
N LYS A 120 2.83 -14.70 -1.61
CA LYS A 120 3.06 -14.05 -2.90
C LYS A 120 3.31 -12.57 -2.75
N PHE A 121 2.55 -11.90 -1.88
CA PHE A 121 2.66 -10.46 -1.68
C PHE A 121 3.66 -10.08 -0.59
N ASN A 122 3.85 -10.91 0.43
CA ASN A 122 4.69 -10.62 1.60
C ASN A 122 4.48 -9.19 2.14
N PRO A 123 3.24 -8.78 2.48
CA PRO A 123 2.97 -7.38 2.80
C PRO A 123 3.72 -6.93 4.06
N ARG A 124 4.10 -5.66 4.09
CA ARG A 124 4.65 -4.98 5.26
C ARG A 124 3.56 -4.53 6.22
N ILE A 125 2.41 -4.18 5.67
CA ILE A 125 1.20 -3.80 6.40
C ILE A 125 -0.03 -4.11 5.56
N ILE A 126 -1.14 -4.42 6.22
CA ILE A 126 -2.46 -4.53 5.58
C ILE A 126 -3.37 -3.48 6.20
N ILE A 127 -3.90 -2.59 5.36
CA ILE A 127 -4.85 -1.54 5.73
C ILE A 127 -6.22 -1.94 5.19
N ILE A 128 -7.22 -2.02 6.05
CA ILE A 128 -8.58 -2.43 5.71
C ILE A 128 -9.49 -1.24 5.93
N LEU A 129 -10.34 -0.93 4.95
CA LEU A 129 -11.38 0.10 5.12
C LEU A 129 -12.63 -0.46 5.82
N GLU A 130 -13.22 0.36 6.68
CA GLU A 130 -14.51 0.13 7.34
C GLU A 130 -14.56 -1.09 8.28
N THR A 131 -15.08 -2.26 7.87
CA THR A 131 -15.38 -3.39 8.78
C THR A 131 -15.03 -4.80 8.29
N GLU A 132 -14.41 -4.95 7.12
CA GLU A 132 -14.23 -6.26 6.49
C GLU A 132 -13.03 -7.06 7.04
N LEU A 133 -13.13 -7.48 8.31
CA LEU A 133 -12.14 -8.34 8.96
C LEU A 133 -12.36 -9.82 8.67
N TRP A 134 -11.30 -10.47 8.18
CA TRP A 134 -11.32 -11.88 7.77
C TRP A 134 -10.44 -12.75 8.68
N PRO A 135 -10.99 -13.74 9.40
CA PRO A 135 -10.25 -14.56 10.36
C PRO A 135 -9.00 -15.26 9.81
N CYS A 136 -9.02 -15.87 8.61
CA CYS A 136 -7.83 -16.54 8.08
C CYS A 136 -6.77 -15.52 7.63
N MET A 137 -7.16 -14.36 7.12
CA MET A 137 -6.26 -13.25 6.83
C MET A 137 -5.53 -12.78 8.10
N LEU A 138 -6.27 -12.47 9.18
CA LEU A 138 -5.69 -12.05 10.46
C LEU A 138 -4.78 -13.11 11.08
N ALA A 139 -5.16 -14.39 10.97
CA ALA A 139 -4.31 -15.48 11.42
C ALA A 139 -3.00 -15.56 10.63
N GLN A 140 -3.03 -15.36 9.29
CA GLN A 140 -1.81 -15.34 8.48
C GLN A 140 -0.94 -14.11 8.74
N ALA A 141 -1.54 -12.95 9.03
CA ALA A 141 -0.84 -11.73 9.42
C ALA A 141 -0.13 -11.90 10.77
N THR A 142 -0.86 -12.38 11.78
CA THR A 142 -0.30 -12.67 13.13
C THR A 142 0.85 -13.65 13.07
N LEU A 143 0.70 -14.75 12.31
CA LEU A 143 1.77 -15.76 12.14
C LEU A 143 3.04 -15.19 11.50
N ARG A 144 2.94 -14.10 10.74
CA ARG A 144 4.07 -13.43 10.06
C ARG A 144 4.48 -12.13 10.71
N GLN A 145 3.86 -11.76 11.84
CA GLN A 145 4.07 -10.48 12.51
C GLN A 145 3.83 -9.27 11.58
N ILE A 146 2.87 -9.39 10.67
CA ILE A 146 2.49 -8.31 9.76
C ILE A 146 1.39 -7.49 10.43
N PRO A 147 1.57 -6.18 10.63
CA PRO A 147 0.53 -5.34 11.21
C PRO A 147 -0.71 -5.26 10.32
N VAL A 148 -1.88 -5.24 10.95
CA VAL A 148 -3.16 -5.02 10.28
C VAL A 148 -3.84 -3.81 10.90
N MET A 149 -4.16 -2.82 10.09
CA MET A 149 -4.88 -1.62 10.50
C MET A 149 -6.30 -1.63 9.94
N LEU A 150 -7.26 -1.19 10.75
CA LEU A 150 -8.62 -0.91 10.31
C LEU A 150 -8.82 0.60 10.30
N VAL A 151 -8.99 1.19 9.13
CA VAL A 151 -9.11 2.64 8.96
C VAL A 151 -10.49 3.03 8.46
N ASN A 152 -10.87 4.28 8.71
CA ASN A 152 -12.23 4.76 8.50
C ASN A 152 -13.27 3.81 9.14
N ALA A 153 -12.95 3.28 10.32
CA ALA A 153 -13.63 2.13 10.90
C ALA A 153 -14.99 2.54 11.50
N ARG A 154 -16.04 1.78 11.18
CA ARG A 154 -17.40 2.04 11.66
C ARG A 154 -17.93 0.82 12.39
N MET A 155 -18.35 0.94 13.64
CA MET A 155 -18.98 -0.18 14.34
C MET A 155 -20.31 0.25 14.91
N SER A 156 -21.40 -0.24 14.31
CA SER A 156 -22.75 -0.04 14.86
C SER A 156 -22.98 -0.95 16.08
N GLU A 157 -23.89 -0.56 16.96
CA GLU A 157 -24.26 -1.40 18.11
C GLU A 157 -24.82 -2.76 17.67
N ARG A 158 -25.63 -2.79 16.60
CA ARG A 158 -26.16 -4.03 16.00
C ARG A 158 -25.04 -4.94 15.53
N SER A 159 -24.04 -4.39 14.82
CA SER A 159 -22.88 -5.15 14.36
C SER A 159 -22.05 -5.67 15.53
N ALA A 160 -21.80 -4.83 16.55
CA ALA A 160 -21.06 -5.22 17.74
C ALA A 160 -21.74 -6.37 18.51
N LYS A 161 -23.07 -6.30 18.69
CA LYS A 161 -23.87 -7.40 19.26
C LYS A 161 -23.74 -8.67 18.42
N GLY A 162 -23.75 -8.55 17.08
CA GLY A 162 -23.52 -9.66 16.16
C GLY A 162 -22.15 -10.32 16.37
N TYR A 163 -21.07 -9.54 16.39
CA TYR A 163 -19.72 -10.06 16.64
C TYR A 163 -19.59 -10.71 18.02
N LYS A 164 -20.19 -10.15 19.07
CA LYS A 164 -20.25 -10.79 20.39
C LYS A 164 -20.98 -12.13 20.35
N LYS A 165 -22.16 -12.18 19.72
CA LYS A 165 -22.98 -13.40 19.61
C LYS A 165 -22.25 -14.54 18.88
N TYR A 166 -21.52 -14.21 17.82
CA TYR A 166 -20.81 -15.19 16.99
C TYR A 166 -19.30 -15.28 17.31
N ALA A 167 -18.87 -14.83 18.48
CA ALA A 167 -17.47 -14.88 18.90
C ALA A 167 -16.90 -16.31 18.89
N TRP A 168 -17.72 -17.32 19.19
CA TRP A 168 -17.36 -18.74 19.09
C TRP A 168 -17.01 -19.19 17.66
N LEU A 169 -17.51 -18.48 16.64
CA LEU A 169 -17.27 -18.77 15.24
C LEU A 169 -16.09 -17.94 14.72
N VAL A 170 -16.08 -16.63 14.92
CA VAL A 170 -14.99 -15.78 14.37
C VAL A 170 -13.71 -15.84 15.20
N GLY A 171 -13.81 -16.13 16.50
CA GLY A 171 -12.70 -16.08 17.45
C GLY A 171 -12.29 -14.66 17.85
N PRO A 172 -11.18 -14.51 18.59
CA PRO A 172 -10.71 -13.20 19.07
C PRO A 172 -9.99 -12.42 17.96
N ILE A 173 -10.72 -12.06 16.90
CA ILE A 173 -10.15 -11.35 15.73
C ILE A 173 -9.72 -9.93 16.08
N TRP A 174 -10.43 -9.26 16.98
CA TRP A 174 -10.21 -7.86 17.34
C TRP A 174 -8.86 -7.63 18.05
N GLN A 175 -8.39 -8.62 18.82
CA GLN A 175 -7.09 -8.57 19.50
C GLN A 175 -5.90 -8.70 18.53
N GLN A 176 -6.14 -9.23 17.31
CA GLN A 176 -5.12 -9.40 16.27
C GLN A 176 -4.95 -8.15 15.39
N VAL A 177 -5.80 -7.13 15.56
CA VAL A 177 -5.65 -5.85 14.87
C VAL A 177 -4.60 -5.02 15.59
N SER A 178 -3.69 -4.41 14.82
CA SER A 178 -2.60 -3.59 15.34
C SER A 178 -3.11 -2.20 15.74
N PHE A 179 -3.98 -1.60 14.93
CA PHE A 179 -4.55 -0.28 15.17
C PHE A 179 -5.92 -0.10 14.50
N ILE A 180 -6.81 0.68 15.12
CA ILE A 180 -8.13 1.03 14.60
C ILE A 180 -8.30 2.55 14.63
N ALA A 181 -8.48 3.14 13.45
CA ALA A 181 -8.89 4.53 13.27
C ALA A 181 -10.42 4.59 13.06
N ALA A 182 -11.16 4.81 14.13
CA ALA A 182 -12.62 4.88 14.14
C ALA A 182 -13.16 6.21 13.64
N GLN A 183 -14.31 6.18 12.96
CA GLN A 183 -14.97 7.38 12.44
C GLN A 183 -15.49 8.29 13.56
N THR A 184 -16.06 7.69 14.60
CA THR A 184 -16.75 8.40 15.69
C THR A 184 -16.45 7.79 17.04
N GLN A 185 -16.69 8.56 18.11
CA GLN A 185 -16.57 8.06 19.48
C GLN A 185 -17.47 6.84 19.74
N VAL A 186 -18.70 6.86 19.22
CA VAL A 186 -19.64 5.72 19.32
C VAL A 186 -19.06 4.45 18.70
N SER A 187 -18.43 4.56 17.52
CA SER A 187 -17.76 3.41 16.90
C SER A 187 -16.58 2.92 17.73
N ALA A 188 -15.77 3.84 18.27
CA ALA A 188 -14.66 3.52 19.14
C ALA A 188 -15.12 2.76 20.39
N ASP A 189 -16.17 3.22 21.06
CA ASP A 189 -16.69 2.55 22.26
C ASP A 189 -17.24 1.15 21.94
N ASN A 190 -17.87 0.98 20.77
CA ASN A 190 -18.29 -0.33 20.30
C ASN A 190 -17.10 -1.27 20.00
N PHE A 191 -15.96 -0.76 19.51
CA PHE A 191 -14.74 -1.56 19.37
C PHE A 191 -14.12 -1.93 20.72
N LYS A 192 -14.10 -1.02 21.70
CA LYS A 192 -13.64 -1.34 23.07
C LYS A 192 -14.45 -2.47 23.68
N GLN A 193 -15.77 -2.42 23.50
CA GLN A 193 -16.70 -3.48 23.92
C GLN A 193 -16.42 -4.85 23.27
N LEU A 194 -15.74 -4.89 22.12
CA LEU A 194 -15.32 -6.10 21.43
C LEU A 194 -13.93 -6.60 21.87
N GLY A 195 -13.30 -5.93 22.84
CA GLY A 195 -12.01 -6.31 23.42
C GLY A 195 -10.80 -5.67 22.75
N VAL A 196 -10.99 -4.56 22.00
CA VAL A 196 -9.88 -3.76 21.47
C VAL A 196 -9.31 -2.90 22.59
N ALA A 197 -7.99 -2.93 22.75
CA ALA A 197 -7.28 -2.14 23.76
C ALA A 197 -7.23 -0.65 23.37
N GLN A 198 -7.28 0.25 24.36
CA GLN A 198 -7.42 1.70 24.15
C GLN A 198 -6.22 2.28 23.39
N GLU A 199 -5.02 1.78 23.62
CA GLU A 199 -3.78 2.19 22.97
C GLU A 199 -3.73 1.83 21.48
N LYS A 200 -4.62 0.93 21.02
CA LYS A 200 -4.76 0.52 19.61
C LYS A 200 -5.93 1.20 18.91
N LEU A 201 -6.55 2.20 19.52
CA LEU A 201 -7.81 2.76 19.05
C LEU A 201 -7.81 4.29 19.16
N ALA A 202 -8.07 4.96 18.04
CA ALA A 202 -8.23 6.41 17.99
C ALA A 202 -9.45 6.80 17.16
N VAL A 203 -10.06 7.95 17.47
CA VAL A 203 -11.09 8.57 16.65
C VAL A 203 -10.41 9.51 15.66
N ARG A 204 -10.64 9.28 14.36
CA ARG A 204 -9.95 9.99 13.25
C ARG A 204 -10.91 10.63 12.24
N GLY A 205 -12.22 10.59 12.48
CA GLY A 205 -13.20 11.15 11.54
C GLY A 205 -13.41 10.27 10.31
N ASN A 206 -14.13 10.80 9.32
CA ASN A 206 -14.59 10.05 8.16
C ASN A 206 -13.89 10.50 6.88
N LEU A 207 -13.22 9.57 6.19
CA LEU A 207 -12.57 9.85 4.90
C LEU A 207 -13.54 10.38 3.84
N LYS A 208 -14.83 10.03 3.91
CA LYS A 208 -15.86 10.54 2.98
C LYS A 208 -16.17 12.02 3.18
N HIS A 209 -15.87 12.57 4.35
CA HIS A 209 -16.11 13.97 4.66
C HIS A 209 -14.86 14.84 4.46
N ASP A 210 -13.69 14.22 4.38
CA ASP A 210 -12.41 14.88 4.22
C ASP A 210 -12.12 15.19 2.74
N ILE A 211 -12.84 16.17 2.20
CA ILE A 211 -12.66 16.62 0.82
C ILE A 211 -11.41 17.49 0.73
N GLN A 212 -10.38 16.98 0.08
CA GLN A 212 -9.18 17.75 -0.24
C GLN A 212 -9.34 18.43 -1.60
N VAL A 213 -9.22 19.75 -1.62
CA VAL A 213 -9.21 20.55 -2.84
C VAL A 213 -7.75 20.84 -3.21
N PRO A 214 -7.26 20.38 -4.38
CA PRO A 214 -5.92 20.72 -4.84
C PRO A 214 -5.72 22.23 -4.97
N LEU A 215 -4.53 22.75 -4.60
CA LEU A 215 -4.19 24.17 -4.77
C LEU A 215 -4.33 24.62 -6.23
N SER A 216 -4.00 23.75 -7.18
CA SER A 216 -4.14 24.00 -8.61
C SER A 216 -5.58 24.27 -9.05
N THR A 217 -6.58 23.77 -8.30
CA THR A 217 -8.00 24.09 -8.56
C THR A 217 -8.29 25.54 -8.22
N PHE A 218 -7.78 26.04 -7.09
CA PHE A 218 -7.94 27.45 -6.71
C PHE A 218 -7.18 28.39 -7.64
N GLU A 219 -5.98 28.02 -8.07
CA GLU A 219 -5.19 28.77 -9.05
C GLU A 219 -5.94 28.88 -10.39
N GLN A 220 -6.48 27.77 -10.89
CA GLN A 220 -7.31 27.78 -12.10
C GLN A 220 -8.57 28.64 -11.92
N ALA A 221 -9.29 28.48 -10.80
CA ALA A 221 -10.48 29.28 -10.53
C ALA A 221 -10.16 30.79 -10.50
N ALA A 222 -9.03 31.19 -9.91
CA ALA A 222 -8.57 32.58 -9.91
C ALA A 222 -8.30 33.11 -11.33
N GLN A 223 -7.63 32.33 -12.19
CA GLN A 223 -7.41 32.69 -13.60
C GLN A 223 -8.72 32.86 -14.37
N TRP A 224 -9.72 32.01 -14.11
CA TRP A 224 -11.05 32.15 -14.69
C TRP A 224 -11.76 33.39 -14.15
N ARG A 225 -11.63 33.70 -12.86
CA ARG A 225 -12.22 34.91 -12.25
C ARG A 225 -11.65 36.20 -12.76
N GLU A 226 -10.35 36.27 -13.04
CA GLU A 226 -9.75 37.45 -13.65
C GLU A 226 -10.37 37.78 -15.02
N LYS A 227 -10.77 36.74 -15.77
CA LYS A 227 -11.44 36.87 -17.07
C LYS A 227 -12.94 37.15 -16.92
N LEU A 228 -13.59 36.45 -15.99
CA LEU A 228 -15.03 36.51 -15.72
C LEU A 228 -15.32 37.46 -14.56
N LYS A 229 -15.15 38.77 -14.79
CA LYS A 229 -15.43 39.85 -13.83
C LYS A 229 -16.94 40.14 -13.70
N ARG A 230 -17.73 39.11 -13.41
CA ARG A 230 -19.20 39.16 -13.36
C ARG A 230 -19.73 38.18 -12.31
N PRO A 231 -20.99 38.35 -11.82
CA PRO A 231 -21.61 37.37 -10.93
C PRO A 231 -21.72 35.99 -11.60
N ILE A 232 -21.35 34.93 -10.89
CA ILE A 232 -21.42 33.55 -11.36
C ILE A 232 -22.26 32.72 -10.39
N LEU A 233 -23.36 32.21 -10.89
CA LEU A 233 -24.21 31.23 -10.21
C LEU A 233 -23.89 29.85 -10.76
N LEU A 234 -23.80 28.85 -9.88
CA LEU A 234 -23.59 27.46 -10.29
C LEU A 234 -24.80 26.61 -9.92
N ALA A 235 -25.33 25.88 -10.88
CA ALA A 235 -26.27 24.78 -10.66
C ALA A 235 -25.51 23.46 -10.86
N ALA A 236 -25.16 22.81 -9.75
CA ALA A 236 -24.29 21.64 -9.73
C ALA A 236 -25.08 20.34 -9.62
N SER A 237 -24.71 19.35 -10.44
CA SER A 237 -25.31 18.02 -10.45
C SER A 237 -26.82 18.02 -10.68
N THR A 238 -27.30 18.83 -11.62
CA THR A 238 -28.73 18.97 -11.94
C THR A 238 -29.32 17.70 -12.56
N HIS A 239 -30.63 17.52 -12.39
CA HIS A 239 -31.42 16.44 -12.96
C HIS A 239 -32.60 16.95 -13.79
N GLN A 240 -33.18 16.05 -14.58
CA GLN A 240 -34.42 16.31 -15.30
C GLN A 240 -35.53 16.83 -14.39
N GLY A 241 -36.17 17.94 -14.79
CA GLY A 241 -37.21 18.62 -14.01
C GLY A 241 -36.68 19.73 -13.10
N GLU A 242 -35.38 19.77 -12.82
CA GLU A 242 -34.76 20.91 -12.12
C GLU A 242 -34.19 21.95 -13.09
N ASP A 243 -33.66 21.52 -14.24
CA ASP A 243 -33.02 22.42 -15.20
C ASP A 243 -33.97 23.54 -15.66
N GLU A 244 -35.24 23.22 -15.91
CA GLU A 244 -36.30 24.16 -16.26
C GLU A 244 -36.53 25.20 -15.14
N GLN A 245 -36.69 24.72 -13.90
CA GLN A 245 -36.89 25.57 -12.72
C GLN A 245 -35.69 26.49 -12.47
N ILE A 246 -34.47 25.99 -12.68
CA ILE A 246 -33.23 26.73 -12.49
C ILE A 246 -33.08 27.83 -13.55
N LEU A 247 -33.38 27.52 -14.82
CA LEU A 247 -33.35 28.51 -15.91
C LEU A 247 -34.40 29.61 -15.71
N ASP A 248 -35.60 29.24 -15.24
CA ASP A 248 -36.65 30.21 -14.90
C ASP A 248 -36.24 31.12 -13.75
N ALA A 249 -35.67 30.57 -12.67
CA ALA A 249 -35.14 31.38 -11.57
C ALA A 249 -34.02 32.32 -12.05
N PHE A 250 -33.14 31.84 -12.93
CA PHE A 250 -32.04 32.65 -13.46
C PHE A 250 -32.51 33.78 -14.38
N ARG A 251 -33.58 33.57 -15.16
CA ARG A 251 -34.18 34.66 -15.94
C ARG A 251 -34.66 35.81 -15.07
N GLN A 252 -35.18 35.53 -13.87
CA GLN A 252 -35.52 36.58 -12.93
C GLN A 252 -34.30 37.34 -12.43
N ILE A 253 -33.16 36.65 -12.24
CA ILE A 253 -31.88 37.28 -11.84
C ILE A 253 -31.35 38.21 -12.92
N LEU A 254 -31.52 37.88 -14.20
CA LEU A 254 -31.05 38.71 -15.32
C LEU A 254 -31.71 40.10 -15.36
N ASN A 255 -32.88 40.28 -14.74
CA ASN A 255 -33.53 41.60 -14.63
C ASN A 255 -32.71 42.57 -13.75
N ASP A 256 -32.13 42.07 -12.66
CA ASP A 256 -31.37 42.88 -11.70
C ASP A 256 -29.85 42.82 -11.97
N TYR A 257 -29.38 41.70 -12.53
CA TYR A 257 -27.98 41.44 -12.86
C TYR A 257 -27.84 40.97 -14.32
N PRO A 258 -27.94 41.87 -15.31
CA PRO A 258 -27.92 41.50 -16.74
C PRO A 258 -26.62 40.81 -17.18
N THR A 259 -25.53 41.04 -16.45
CA THR A 259 -24.24 40.41 -16.66
C THR A 259 -24.05 39.15 -15.81
N ALA A 260 -25.05 38.60 -15.12
CA ALA A 260 -24.87 37.35 -14.38
C ALA A 260 -24.62 36.17 -15.34
N LEU A 261 -23.79 35.20 -14.94
CA LEU A 261 -23.53 33.96 -15.68
C LEU A 261 -24.05 32.77 -14.85
N LEU A 262 -24.90 31.94 -15.45
CA LEU A 262 -25.29 30.66 -14.87
C LEU A 262 -24.43 29.54 -15.46
N MET A 263 -23.69 28.84 -14.61
CA MET A 263 -23.02 27.58 -14.96
C MET A 263 -23.93 26.41 -14.61
N ILE A 264 -24.21 25.53 -15.56
CA ILE A 264 -25.00 24.31 -15.32
C ILE A 264 -24.10 23.10 -15.50
N VAL A 265 -24.05 22.23 -14.49
CA VAL A 265 -23.31 20.96 -14.51
C VAL A 265 -24.32 19.82 -14.37
N PRO A 266 -24.79 19.20 -15.47
CA PRO A 266 -25.72 18.08 -15.39
C PRO A 266 -25.07 16.88 -14.70
N ARG A 267 -25.81 16.13 -13.87
CA ARG A 267 -25.29 14.98 -13.12
C ARG A 267 -24.75 13.86 -14.03
N HIS A 268 -25.35 13.73 -15.21
CA HIS A 268 -25.27 12.56 -16.08
C HIS A 268 -24.86 12.98 -17.51
N PRO A 269 -23.81 12.41 -18.11
CA PRO A 269 -23.36 12.78 -19.46
C PRO A 269 -24.43 12.69 -20.55
N GLU A 270 -25.33 11.72 -20.44
CA GLU A 270 -26.47 11.54 -21.34
C GLU A 270 -27.42 12.74 -21.39
N ARG A 271 -27.40 13.61 -20.36
CA ARG A 271 -28.22 14.82 -20.27
C ARG A 271 -27.62 16.04 -20.97
N PHE A 272 -26.34 16.01 -21.35
CA PHE A 272 -25.66 17.20 -21.85
C PHE A 272 -26.36 17.82 -23.07
N ASN A 273 -26.79 17.00 -24.03
CA ASN A 273 -27.48 17.50 -25.21
C ASN A 273 -28.92 17.96 -24.91
N SER A 274 -29.65 17.25 -24.04
CA SER A 274 -31.02 17.67 -23.69
C SER A 274 -31.03 19.00 -22.93
N VAL A 275 -30.05 19.24 -22.06
CA VAL A 275 -29.92 20.51 -21.33
C VAL A 275 -29.51 21.64 -22.29
N ALA A 276 -28.63 21.38 -23.26
CA ALA A 276 -28.29 22.36 -24.29
C ALA A 276 -29.53 22.78 -25.10
N GLN A 277 -30.34 21.82 -25.54
CA GLN A 277 -31.60 22.09 -26.25
C GLN A 277 -32.59 22.91 -25.41
N LEU A 278 -32.67 22.63 -24.11
CA LEU A 278 -33.51 23.39 -23.20
C LEU A 278 -33.04 24.86 -23.14
N ILE A 279 -31.73 25.10 -22.98
CA ILE A 279 -31.18 26.47 -22.95
C ILE A 279 -31.49 27.23 -24.25
N GLU A 280 -31.40 26.56 -25.41
CA GLU A 280 -31.78 27.13 -26.71
C GLU A 280 -33.27 27.49 -26.79
N GLN A 281 -34.15 26.61 -26.31
CA GLN A 281 -35.60 26.86 -26.25
C GLN A 281 -35.93 28.07 -25.40
N GLU A 282 -35.16 28.29 -24.33
CA GLU A 282 -35.28 29.45 -23.45
C GLU A 282 -34.66 30.74 -24.00
N GLN A 283 -34.12 30.68 -25.22
CA GLN A 283 -33.54 31.81 -25.95
C GLN A 283 -32.41 32.51 -25.18
N LEU A 284 -31.71 31.77 -24.32
CA LEU A 284 -30.56 32.27 -23.57
C LEU A 284 -29.28 32.08 -24.38
N CYS A 285 -28.45 33.11 -24.44
CA CYS A 285 -27.16 33.01 -25.13
C CYS A 285 -26.21 32.13 -24.30
N TYR A 286 -25.64 31.08 -24.90
CA TYR A 286 -24.82 30.13 -24.15
C TYR A 286 -23.61 29.61 -24.93
N THR A 287 -22.67 29.00 -24.20
CA THR A 287 -21.59 28.18 -24.77
C THR A 287 -21.39 26.93 -23.92
N ARG A 288 -20.65 25.95 -24.47
CA ARG A 288 -20.40 24.64 -23.86
C ARG A 288 -18.93 24.47 -23.52
N ARG A 289 -18.62 23.80 -22.42
CA ARG A 289 -17.23 23.49 -22.04
C ARG A 289 -16.53 22.64 -23.11
N SER A 290 -17.25 21.68 -23.70
CA SER A 290 -16.74 20.78 -24.75
C SER A 290 -16.33 21.48 -26.05
N PHE A 291 -16.85 22.68 -26.33
CA PHE A 291 -16.46 23.46 -27.51
C PHE A 291 -15.09 24.13 -27.36
N ALA A 292 -14.53 24.16 -26.14
CA ALA A 292 -13.26 24.80 -25.82
C ALA A 292 -13.17 26.28 -26.25
N GLU A 293 -14.32 26.95 -26.37
CA GLU A 293 -14.42 28.38 -26.71
C GLU A 293 -14.29 29.25 -25.45
N ALA A 294 -13.90 30.51 -25.65
CA ALA A 294 -13.90 31.50 -24.58
C ALA A 294 -15.34 31.89 -24.20
N ILE A 295 -15.60 32.05 -22.90
CA ILE A 295 -16.89 32.59 -22.44
C ILE A 295 -16.91 34.11 -22.71
N LEU A 296 -17.66 34.51 -23.73
CA LEU A 296 -17.85 35.91 -24.12
C LEU A 296 -18.83 36.64 -23.20
N PRO A 297 -18.76 37.99 -23.11
CA PRO A 297 -19.67 38.79 -22.29
C PRO A 297 -21.17 38.56 -22.60
N LYS A 298 -21.51 38.28 -23.86
CA LYS A 298 -22.89 37.99 -24.30
C LYS A 298 -23.45 36.68 -23.74
N HIS A 299 -22.61 35.72 -23.37
CA HIS A 299 -23.09 34.43 -22.87
C HIS A 299 -23.69 34.63 -21.47
N GLN A 300 -24.91 34.13 -21.30
CA GLN A 300 -25.68 34.13 -20.06
C GLN A 300 -25.61 32.76 -19.38
N VAL A 301 -25.49 31.69 -20.15
CA VAL A 301 -25.35 30.32 -19.63
C VAL A 301 -24.03 29.69 -20.12
N PHE A 302 -23.37 28.96 -19.23
CA PHE A 302 -22.23 28.10 -19.54
C PHE A 302 -22.57 26.67 -19.16
N LEU A 303 -22.69 25.80 -20.17
CA LEU A 303 -22.97 24.39 -19.94
C LEU A 303 -21.66 23.63 -19.76
N ALA A 304 -21.40 23.18 -18.54
CA ALA A 304 -20.26 22.36 -18.18
C ALA A 304 -20.52 20.88 -18.51
N ASP A 305 -20.42 20.54 -19.79
CA ASP A 305 -20.71 19.23 -20.36
C ASP A 305 -19.48 18.32 -20.47
N THR A 306 -18.63 18.37 -19.45
CA THR A 306 -17.42 17.56 -19.31
C THR A 306 -17.35 16.99 -17.90
N MET A 307 -16.74 15.81 -17.77
CA MET A 307 -16.67 15.11 -16.48
C MET A 307 -15.40 15.46 -15.71
N GLY A 308 -15.51 15.56 -14.39
CA GLY A 308 -14.36 15.68 -13.48
C GLY A 308 -13.91 17.10 -13.13
N GLU A 309 -14.61 18.13 -13.62
CA GLU A 309 -14.26 19.54 -13.38
C GLU A 309 -15.15 20.22 -12.31
N LEU A 310 -16.03 19.48 -11.63
CA LEU A 310 -17.03 20.07 -10.72
C LEU A 310 -16.41 20.90 -9.59
N MET A 311 -15.28 20.47 -9.01
CA MET A 311 -14.59 21.23 -7.95
C MET A 311 -14.07 22.58 -8.44
N LEU A 312 -13.62 22.66 -9.70
CA LEU A 312 -13.22 23.92 -10.33
C LEU A 312 -14.43 24.85 -10.44
N TRP A 313 -15.59 24.32 -10.87
CA TRP A 313 -16.80 25.11 -11.02
C TRP A 313 -17.32 25.63 -9.68
N TYR A 314 -17.27 24.82 -8.62
CA TYR A 314 -17.58 25.32 -7.27
C TYR A 314 -16.61 26.43 -6.86
N ALA A 315 -15.30 26.21 -6.92
CA ALA A 315 -14.29 27.22 -6.56
C ALA A 315 -14.39 28.52 -7.38
N LEU A 316 -14.95 28.41 -8.59
CA LEU A 316 -15.23 29.55 -9.46
C LEU A 316 -16.55 30.25 -9.11
N ALA A 317 -17.55 29.64 -8.47
CA ALA A 317 -18.88 30.22 -8.31
C ALA A 317 -18.98 31.25 -7.16
N ASP A 318 -19.87 32.24 -7.29
CA ASP A 318 -20.21 33.15 -6.18
C ASP A 318 -21.21 32.52 -5.23
N ILE A 319 -22.13 31.72 -5.77
CA ILE A 319 -23.19 30.96 -5.09
C ILE A 319 -23.41 29.65 -5.85
N ALA A 320 -23.57 28.54 -5.14
CA ALA A 320 -23.87 27.24 -5.73
C ALA A 320 -25.20 26.67 -5.23
N PHE A 321 -26.05 26.27 -6.18
CA PHE A 321 -27.21 25.44 -5.96
C PHE A 321 -26.83 23.96 -6.15
N VAL A 322 -27.06 23.13 -5.13
CA VAL A 322 -26.80 21.68 -5.16
C VAL A 322 -28.06 20.96 -5.64
N GLY A 323 -28.00 20.37 -6.84
CA GLY A 323 -29.13 19.72 -7.50
C GLY A 323 -29.55 18.39 -6.88
N GLY A 324 -30.50 17.74 -7.55
CA GLY A 324 -31.23 16.55 -7.07
C GLY A 324 -32.17 16.86 -5.90
N SER A 325 -32.49 18.13 -5.67
CA SER A 325 -32.99 18.65 -4.39
C SER A 325 -34.28 19.46 -4.53
N LEU A 326 -34.57 20.02 -5.71
CA LEU A 326 -35.88 20.61 -6.05
C LEU A 326 -36.89 19.56 -6.54
N ILE A 327 -36.45 18.32 -6.68
CA ILE A 327 -37.26 17.16 -7.01
C ILE A 327 -36.98 16.05 -6.00
N GLU A 328 -37.90 15.09 -5.85
CA GLU A 328 -37.77 13.95 -4.92
C GLU A 328 -36.69 12.93 -5.35
N ARG A 329 -35.43 13.36 -5.40
CA ARG A 329 -34.25 12.54 -5.74
C ARG A 329 -33.29 12.35 -4.57
N GLY A 330 -33.32 13.27 -3.59
CA GLY A 330 -32.61 13.13 -2.32
C GLY A 330 -31.33 13.95 -2.19
N GLY A 331 -31.06 14.85 -3.13
CA GLY A 331 -29.95 15.81 -3.10
C GLY A 331 -28.59 15.19 -3.43
N HIS A 332 -27.60 16.06 -3.58
CA HIS A 332 -26.19 15.71 -3.73
C HIS A 332 -25.34 16.22 -2.56
N ASN A 333 -24.06 15.88 -2.56
CA ASN A 333 -23.15 16.12 -1.45
C ASN A 333 -22.85 17.63 -1.26
N PRO A 334 -23.19 18.23 -0.10
CA PRO A 334 -22.92 19.63 0.17
C PRO A 334 -21.46 19.92 0.59
N LEU A 335 -20.64 18.89 0.85
CA LEU A 335 -19.27 19.11 1.33
C LEU A 335 -18.33 19.67 0.25
N GLU A 336 -18.58 19.40 -1.03
CA GLU A 336 -17.78 19.92 -2.15
C GLU A 336 -17.81 21.46 -2.25
N PRO A 337 -18.98 22.12 -2.25
CA PRO A 337 -19.03 23.58 -2.21
C PRO A 337 -18.47 24.14 -0.90
N ILE A 338 -18.64 23.47 0.24
CA ILE A 338 -18.06 23.90 1.52
C ILE A 338 -16.53 23.88 1.47
N ALA A 339 -15.94 22.81 0.94
CA ALA A 339 -14.49 22.66 0.81
C ALA A 339 -13.85 23.71 -0.13
N THR A 340 -14.62 24.23 -1.08
CA THR A 340 -14.21 25.30 -2.01
C THR A 340 -14.62 26.70 -1.55
N LYS A 341 -15.20 26.83 -0.35
CA LYS A 341 -15.66 28.10 0.24
C LYS A 341 -16.81 28.78 -0.51
N THR A 342 -17.67 27.97 -1.12
CA THR A 342 -18.78 28.42 -1.95
C THR A 342 -20.08 28.42 -1.15
N PRO A 343 -20.84 29.54 -1.12
CA PRO A 343 -22.15 29.60 -0.48
C PRO A 343 -23.12 28.57 -1.05
N VAL A 344 -23.79 27.82 -0.17
CA VAL A 344 -24.64 26.69 -0.54
C VAL A 344 -26.12 27.07 -0.50
N VAL A 345 -26.80 26.79 -1.60
CA VAL A 345 -28.27 26.76 -1.73
C VAL A 345 -28.68 25.34 -2.12
N SER A 346 -29.80 24.84 -1.63
CA SER A 346 -30.35 23.53 -1.97
C SER A 346 -31.87 23.58 -2.01
N GLY A 347 -32.53 22.63 -2.65
CA GLY A 347 -33.95 22.36 -2.45
C GLY A 347 -34.21 21.49 -1.22
N PRO A 348 -35.49 21.25 -0.88
CA PRO A 348 -35.90 20.56 0.36
C PRO A 348 -35.64 19.05 0.34
N HIS A 349 -35.48 18.42 -0.82
CA HIS A 349 -35.39 16.97 -0.95
C HIS A 349 -33.94 16.47 -0.79
N VAL A 350 -33.45 16.40 0.44
CA VAL A 350 -32.04 16.09 0.77
C VAL A 350 -31.82 14.74 1.50
N PHE A 351 -32.77 13.81 1.39
CA PHE A 351 -32.77 12.56 2.19
C PHE A 351 -31.55 11.64 1.99
N ASN A 352 -30.76 11.78 0.90
CA ASN A 352 -29.50 11.02 0.76
C ASN A 352 -28.37 11.57 1.64
N PHE A 353 -28.48 12.83 2.08
CA PHE A 353 -27.50 13.57 2.87
C PHE A 353 -28.12 14.26 4.09
N GLU A 354 -29.24 13.72 4.60
CA GLU A 354 -30.07 14.28 5.67
C GLU A 354 -29.24 14.75 6.87
N SER A 355 -28.30 13.92 7.34
CA SER A 355 -27.45 14.27 8.48
C SER A 355 -26.53 15.46 8.24
N LEU A 356 -26.07 15.67 7.00
CA LEU A 356 -25.22 16.82 6.66
C LEU A 356 -26.05 18.09 6.53
N PHE A 357 -27.19 18.01 5.83
CA PHE A 357 -28.09 19.15 5.68
C PHE A 357 -28.75 19.57 6.98
N ALA A 358 -29.14 18.65 7.86
CA ALA A 358 -29.65 18.98 9.19
C ALA A 358 -28.63 19.81 10.01
N ARG A 359 -27.34 19.45 9.96
CA ARG A 359 -26.27 20.22 10.61
C ARG A 359 -26.09 21.59 9.96
N LEU A 360 -26.13 21.66 8.62
CA LEU A 360 -26.04 22.93 7.89
C LEU A 360 -27.20 23.87 8.18
N GLU A 361 -28.42 23.36 8.25
CA GLU A 361 -29.60 24.15 8.61
C GLU A 361 -29.51 24.65 10.05
N GLN A 362 -29.11 23.77 10.97
CA GLN A 362 -28.91 24.13 12.38
C GLN A 362 -27.86 25.23 12.56
N CYS A 363 -26.75 25.18 11.82
CA CYS A 363 -25.72 26.22 11.87
C CYS A 363 -26.03 27.42 10.95
N GLN A 364 -27.13 27.37 10.17
CA GLN A 364 -27.50 28.34 9.14
C GLN A 364 -26.45 28.51 8.02
N GLY A 365 -25.69 27.45 7.74
CA GLY A 365 -24.67 27.33 6.69
C GLY A 365 -25.23 26.94 5.32
N VAL A 366 -26.55 26.88 5.15
CA VAL A 366 -27.24 26.62 3.88
C VAL A 366 -28.51 27.48 3.77
N ARG A 367 -28.99 27.72 2.55
CA ARG A 367 -30.35 28.21 2.28
C ARG A 367 -31.16 27.15 1.54
N ILE A 368 -32.38 26.92 1.97
CA ILE A 368 -33.31 25.98 1.34
C ILE A 368 -34.31 26.76 0.50
N ALA A 369 -34.42 26.41 -0.78
CA ALA A 369 -35.37 26.98 -1.74
C ALA A 369 -36.43 25.91 -2.07
N GLU A 370 -37.69 26.15 -1.71
CA GLU A 370 -38.77 25.18 -1.95
C GLU A 370 -39.26 25.15 -3.40
N ASN A 371 -38.99 26.21 -4.17
CA ASN A 371 -39.45 26.37 -5.55
C ASN A 371 -38.60 27.41 -6.31
N THR A 372 -38.87 27.54 -7.61
CA THR A 372 -38.25 28.51 -8.53
C THR A 372 -38.21 29.93 -8.00
N GLN A 373 -39.31 30.43 -7.41
CA GLN A 373 -39.39 31.82 -6.94
C GLN A 373 -38.47 32.04 -5.75
N GLN A 374 -38.51 31.15 -4.76
CA GLN A 374 -37.63 31.22 -3.61
C GLN A 374 -36.16 31.09 -4.00
N LEU A 375 -35.82 30.26 -5.00
CA LEU A 375 -34.46 30.14 -5.51
C LEU A 375 -33.96 31.48 -6.07
N ALA A 376 -34.78 32.15 -6.89
CA ALA A 376 -34.45 33.47 -7.43
C ALA A 376 -34.29 34.53 -6.32
N ASP A 377 -35.17 34.54 -5.33
CA ASP A 377 -35.11 35.49 -4.22
C ASP A 377 -33.85 35.29 -3.35
N ILE A 378 -33.50 34.03 -3.06
CA ILE A 378 -32.27 33.68 -2.32
C ILE A 378 -31.03 34.11 -3.10
N TRP A 379 -30.97 33.82 -4.41
CA TRP A 379 -29.87 34.26 -5.25
C TRP A 379 -29.75 35.79 -5.29
N ARG A 380 -30.85 36.50 -5.49
CA ARG A 380 -30.89 37.97 -5.48
C ARG A 380 -30.36 38.52 -4.14
N GLN A 381 -30.81 37.95 -3.03
CA GLN A 381 -30.37 38.36 -1.69
C GLN A 381 -28.86 38.14 -1.49
N LEU A 382 -28.35 36.96 -1.84
CA LEU A 382 -26.94 36.61 -1.66
C LEU A 382 -26.01 37.39 -2.60
N LEU A 383 -26.47 37.74 -3.81
CA LEU A 383 -25.74 38.62 -4.73
C LEU A 383 -25.71 40.06 -4.22
N ALA A 384 -26.83 40.57 -3.68
CA ALA A 384 -26.91 41.93 -3.14
C ALA A 384 -26.14 42.10 -1.82
N GLN A 385 -26.14 41.07 -0.97
CA GLN A 385 -25.56 41.11 0.38
C GLN A 385 -24.38 40.15 0.50
N ARG A 386 -23.20 40.57 0.04
CA ARG A 386 -22.01 39.71 0.04
C ARG A 386 -21.62 39.23 1.45
N GLU A 387 -21.87 40.02 2.48
CA GLU A 387 -21.64 39.64 3.88
C GLU A 387 -22.47 38.42 4.29
N LEU A 388 -23.71 38.30 3.81
CA LEU A 388 -24.57 37.15 4.10
C LEU A 388 -24.02 35.86 3.48
N ALA A 389 -23.52 35.96 2.25
CA ALA A 389 -22.88 34.85 1.55
C ALA A 389 -21.60 34.39 2.29
N VAL A 390 -20.76 35.33 2.72
CA VAL A 390 -19.55 35.04 3.51
C VAL A 390 -19.90 34.42 4.86
N ALA A 391 -20.93 34.92 5.54
CA ALA A 391 -21.38 34.38 6.82
C ALA A 391 -21.89 32.93 6.68
N LEU A 392 -22.66 32.64 5.61
CA LEU A 392 -23.15 31.30 5.30
C LEU A 392 -22.01 30.31 5.09
N THR A 393 -21.03 30.68 4.25
CA THR A 393 -19.83 29.87 4.03
C THR A 393 -19.05 29.65 5.33
N THR A 394 -18.82 30.71 6.10
CA THR A 394 -18.03 30.63 7.35
C THR A 394 -18.68 29.69 8.36
N LYS A 395 -20.01 29.74 8.50
CA LYS A 395 -20.77 28.85 9.38
C LYS A 395 -20.67 27.38 8.94
N ALA A 396 -20.79 27.13 7.62
CA ALA A 396 -20.63 25.79 7.07
C ALA A 396 -19.19 25.26 7.25
N GLU A 397 -18.17 26.07 6.97
CA GLU A 397 -16.77 25.70 7.19
C GLU A 397 -16.49 25.37 8.66
N GLN A 398 -16.99 26.18 9.60
CA GLN A 398 -16.80 25.95 11.03
C GLN A 398 -17.46 24.65 11.49
N GLU A 399 -18.67 24.36 11.02
CA GLU A 399 -19.42 23.14 11.35
C GLU A 399 -18.67 21.87 10.91
N PHE A 400 -18.07 21.89 9.72
CA PHE A 400 -17.37 20.73 9.15
C PHE A 400 -15.85 20.75 9.35
N LYS A 401 -15.30 21.76 10.04
CA LYS A 401 -13.85 21.87 10.31
C LYS A 401 -13.30 20.64 11.03
N ASN A 402 -14.07 20.10 11.96
CA ASN A 402 -13.68 18.90 12.73
C ASN A 402 -13.89 17.59 11.97
N ASP A 403 -14.58 17.63 10.81
CA ASP A 403 -14.76 16.47 9.92
C ASP A 403 -13.63 16.36 8.88
N GLN A 404 -12.74 17.36 8.82
CA GLN A 404 -11.55 17.39 7.97
C GLN A 404 -10.31 16.84 8.69
N GLY A 405 -9.27 16.49 7.93
CA GLY A 405 -7.98 16.03 8.46
C GLY A 405 -7.92 14.54 8.77
N ALA A 406 -9.00 13.80 8.51
CA ALA A 406 -9.05 12.36 8.69
C ALA A 406 -7.97 11.63 7.89
N THR A 407 -7.71 12.08 6.65
CA THR A 407 -6.69 11.50 5.77
C THR A 407 -5.30 11.68 6.36
N ALA A 408 -4.95 12.89 6.81
CA ALA A 408 -3.64 13.19 7.38
C ALA A 408 -3.42 12.41 8.67
N ALA A 409 -4.40 12.40 9.57
CA ALA A 409 -4.29 11.70 10.84
C ALA A 409 -4.19 10.17 10.66
N MET A 410 -4.95 9.58 9.72
CA MET A 410 -4.83 8.16 9.37
C MET A 410 -3.51 7.84 8.68
N LEU A 411 -2.95 8.76 7.88
CA LEU A 411 -1.61 8.61 7.32
C LEU A 411 -0.57 8.56 8.44
N ASP A 412 -0.60 9.48 9.40
CA ASP A 412 0.32 9.49 10.53
C ASP A 412 0.25 8.20 11.35
N ASP A 413 -0.95 7.65 11.56
CA ASP A 413 -1.15 6.35 12.19
C ASP A 413 -0.47 5.22 11.35
N ILE A 414 -0.59 5.26 10.02
CA ILE A 414 0.07 4.31 9.12
C ILE A 414 1.59 4.45 9.20
N LEU A 415 2.12 5.67 9.18
CA LEU A 415 3.56 5.93 9.31
C LEU A 415 4.13 5.41 10.63
N THR A 416 3.34 5.54 11.70
CA THR A 416 3.73 5.06 13.04
C THR A 416 3.75 3.53 13.11
N VAL A 417 2.76 2.86 12.51
CA VAL A 417 2.65 1.40 12.53
C VAL A 417 3.62 0.73 11.55
N LEU A 418 3.82 1.34 10.39
CA LEU A 418 4.77 0.89 9.37
C LEU A 418 6.16 1.41 9.75
N THR A 419 6.87 0.68 10.61
CA THR A 419 8.25 0.99 11.03
C THR A 419 9.07 1.46 9.83
N ALA A 420 9.41 2.75 9.82
CA ALA A 420 9.98 3.42 8.67
C ALA A 420 11.36 2.84 8.32
N PRO A 421 11.55 2.29 7.10
CA PRO A 421 12.89 2.24 6.54
C PRO A 421 13.35 3.67 6.26
N ASP A 422 14.58 3.97 6.68
CA ASP A 422 15.18 5.29 6.53
C ASP A 422 15.39 5.59 5.03
N ASN A 423 14.75 6.65 4.55
CA ASN A 423 14.14 6.72 3.21
C ASN A 423 15.13 7.04 2.05
N SER A 424 16.44 6.90 2.20
CA SER A 424 17.40 7.34 1.16
C SER A 424 18.50 6.35 0.78
N ALA A 425 18.76 5.31 1.58
CA ALA A 425 19.86 4.35 1.31
C ALA A 425 19.40 2.88 1.19
N GLN A 426 18.10 2.61 1.33
CA GLN A 426 17.57 1.25 1.48
C GLN A 426 16.84 0.80 0.22
N ARG A 427 17.34 -0.28 -0.41
CA ARG A 427 16.76 -0.87 -1.63
C ARG A 427 15.65 -1.85 -1.26
N THR A 428 14.47 -1.69 -1.85
CA THR A 428 13.32 -2.59 -1.64
C THR A 428 13.12 -3.51 -2.86
N MET A 429 12.29 -4.55 -2.72
CA MET A 429 11.93 -5.42 -3.85
C MET A 429 11.27 -4.67 -5.02
N PHE A 430 10.66 -3.51 -4.77
CA PHE A 430 10.05 -2.67 -5.80
C PHE A 430 11.07 -2.06 -6.76
N MET A 431 12.26 -1.75 -6.27
CA MET A 431 13.36 -1.19 -7.08
C MET A 431 14.08 -2.25 -7.93
N MET A 432 13.80 -3.53 -7.70
CA MET A 432 14.48 -4.62 -8.38
C MET A 432 13.86 -4.88 -9.75
N LYS A 433 14.69 -5.05 -10.78
CA LYS A 433 14.24 -5.46 -12.10
C LYS A 433 14.01 -6.96 -12.15
N THR A 434 13.03 -7.37 -12.95
CA THR A 434 12.78 -8.79 -13.25
C THR A 434 12.90 -9.02 -14.75
N GLU A 435 13.77 -9.94 -15.13
CA GLU A 435 13.92 -10.39 -16.50
C GLU A 435 13.53 -11.86 -16.63
N ASN A 436 12.91 -12.20 -17.76
CA ASN A 436 12.62 -13.58 -18.12
C ASN A 436 13.20 -13.84 -19.53
N PRO A 437 14.51 -14.15 -19.62
CA PRO A 437 15.18 -14.39 -20.90
C PRO A 437 14.52 -15.49 -21.74
N ASP A 438 13.87 -16.43 -21.07
CA ASP A 438 13.11 -17.51 -21.67
C ASP A 438 11.93 -17.95 -20.77
N LYS A 439 11.16 -18.97 -21.18
CA LYS A 439 9.96 -19.45 -20.45
C LYS A 439 10.26 -20.17 -19.12
N ASN A 440 11.52 -20.56 -18.89
CA ASN A 440 11.99 -21.35 -17.76
C ASN A 440 12.87 -20.55 -16.79
N THR A 441 13.44 -19.44 -17.24
CA THR A 441 14.38 -18.62 -16.48
C THR A 441 13.73 -17.34 -15.98
N THR A 442 13.94 -17.04 -14.69
CA THR A 442 13.58 -15.76 -14.07
C THR A 442 14.80 -15.22 -13.33
N ILE A 443 15.14 -13.96 -13.58
CA ILE A 443 16.26 -13.25 -12.97
C ILE A 443 15.72 -12.02 -12.23
N TRP A 444 16.18 -11.82 -10.99
CA TRP A 444 16.01 -10.58 -10.24
C TRP A 444 17.36 -9.90 -10.09
N PHE A 445 17.44 -8.59 -10.31
CA PHE A 445 18.69 -7.85 -10.13
C PHE A 445 18.46 -6.40 -9.71
N ASP A 446 19.50 -5.84 -9.08
CA ASP A 446 19.57 -4.45 -8.67
C ASP A 446 20.10 -3.58 -9.83
N PRO A 447 19.25 -2.74 -10.46
CA PRO A 447 19.65 -1.93 -11.62
C PRO A 447 20.66 -0.82 -11.32
N ASP A 448 20.90 -0.48 -10.05
CA ASP A 448 21.91 0.52 -9.68
C ASP A 448 23.31 -0.09 -9.61
N VAL A 449 23.40 -1.43 -9.52
CA VAL A 449 24.68 -2.17 -9.55
C VAL A 449 24.94 -2.69 -10.95
N LEU A 450 23.92 -3.28 -11.59
CA LEU A 450 24.00 -3.87 -12.92
C LEU A 450 22.96 -3.24 -13.83
N ALA A 451 23.38 -2.52 -14.87
CA ALA A 451 22.44 -1.92 -15.84
C ALA A 451 21.57 -2.99 -16.55
N GLU A 452 22.18 -4.14 -16.85
CA GLU A 452 21.56 -5.34 -17.42
C GLU A 452 22.14 -6.59 -16.73
N CYS A 453 21.39 -7.69 -16.72
CA CYS A 453 21.83 -8.94 -16.08
C CYS A 453 21.51 -10.17 -16.95
N PRO A 454 22.26 -10.39 -18.05
CA PRO A 454 22.03 -11.54 -18.92
C PRO A 454 22.30 -12.86 -18.17
N SER A 455 21.66 -13.95 -18.61
CA SER A 455 21.81 -15.28 -18.00
C SER A 455 23.26 -15.75 -17.87
N SER A 456 24.16 -15.29 -18.76
CA SER A 456 25.58 -15.62 -18.76
C SER A 456 26.33 -15.13 -17.52
N PHE A 457 25.84 -14.10 -16.82
CA PHE A 457 26.49 -13.61 -15.59
C PHE A 457 26.48 -14.65 -14.45
N PHE A 458 25.63 -15.66 -14.56
CA PHE A 458 25.53 -16.75 -13.60
C PHE A 458 26.33 -18.00 -14.04
N GLU A 459 27.07 -17.91 -15.14
CA GLU A 459 27.97 -18.97 -15.62
C GLU A 459 29.42 -18.56 -15.34
N PRO A 460 30.20 -19.34 -14.56
CA PRO A 460 31.61 -19.03 -14.28
C PRO A 460 32.46 -18.87 -15.55
N GLU A 461 32.18 -19.63 -16.60
CA GLU A 461 32.90 -19.63 -17.87
C GLU A 461 32.85 -18.26 -18.56
N TYR A 462 31.74 -17.55 -18.44
CA TYR A 462 31.57 -16.19 -18.98
C TYR A 462 32.57 -15.21 -18.37
N TRP A 463 32.78 -15.28 -17.05
CA TRP A 463 33.72 -14.41 -16.34
C TRP A 463 35.18 -14.82 -16.57
N GLN A 464 35.44 -16.13 -16.73
CA GLN A 464 36.76 -16.64 -17.06
C GLN A 464 37.21 -16.17 -18.45
N GLN A 465 36.34 -16.24 -19.46
CA GLN A 465 36.63 -15.75 -20.81
C GLN A 465 36.95 -14.25 -20.85
N GLN A 466 36.48 -13.49 -19.87
CA GLN A 466 36.77 -12.06 -19.72
C GLN A 466 37.96 -11.76 -18.79
N ASN A 467 38.64 -12.77 -18.27
CA ASN A 467 39.69 -12.62 -17.26
C ASN A 467 39.25 -11.84 -16.01
N LYS A 468 37.98 -11.98 -15.62
CA LYS A 468 37.38 -11.27 -14.46
C LYS A 468 37.31 -12.11 -13.19
N VAL A 469 37.61 -13.41 -13.25
CA VAL A 469 37.64 -14.25 -12.04
C VAL A 469 38.94 -13.99 -11.27
N LYS A 470 38.83 -13.40 -10.07
CA LYS A 470 39.96 -13.11 -9.17
C LYS A 470 40.35 -14.29 -8.28
N GLY A 471 39.44 -15.25 -8.10
CA GLY A 471 39.70 -16.44 -7.31
C GLY A 471 38.45 -17.30 -7.13
N SER A 472 38.62 -18.43 -6.46
CA SER A 472 37.52 -19.32 -6.10
C SER A 472 37.70 -19.88 -4.70
N ALA A 473 36.62 -19.98 -3.94
CA ALA A 473 36.58 -20.72 -2.69
C ALA A 473 35.89 -22.07 -2.91
N THR A 474 36.61 -23.16 -2.63
CA THR A 474 36.09 -24.52 -2.73
C THR A 474 35.62 -25.02 -1.36
N GLY A 475 34.29 -25.10 -1.19
CA GLY A 475 33.63 -25.75 -0.05
C GLY A 475 32.72 -26.89 -0.52
N ARG A 476 31.47 -26.95 -0.01
CA ARG A 476 30.43 -27.85 -0.57
C ARG A 476 30.00 -27.48 -1.99
N SER A 477 30.28 -26.25 -2.40
CA SER A 477 30.04 -25.65 -3.71
C SER A 477 31.15 -24.66 -4.00
N THR A 478 31.58 -24.55 -5.26
CA THR A 478 32.56 -23.53 -5.66
C THR A 478 31.89 -22.16 -5.72
N ALA A 479 32.42 -21.20 -4.98
CA ALA A 479 32.08 -19.78 -5.11
C ALA A 479 33.17 -19.08 -5.92
N PHE A 480 32.79 -18.24 -6.89
CA PHE A 480 33.72 -17.51 -7.75
C PHE A 480 33.70 -16.02 -7.40
N PHE A 481 34.89 -15.46 -7.16
CA PHE A 481 35.08 -14.02 -6.94
C PHE A 481 35.32 -13.35 -8.28
N VAL A 482 34.48 -12.39 -8.63
CA VAL A 482 34.43 -11.73 -9.94
C VAL A 482 34.69 -10.24 -9.76
N ASP A 483 35.55 -9.69 -10.62
CA ASP A 483 35.76 -8.26 -10.76
C ASP A 483 34.67 -7.64 -11.64
N ALA A 484 33.77 -6.85 -11.04
CA ALA A 484 32.78 -6.06 -11.75
C ALA A 484 32.97 -4.55 -11.49
N GLY A 485 34.24 -4.09 -11.45
CA GLY A 485 34.57 -2.67 -11.32
C GLY A 485 34.47 -2.19 -9.88
N ALA A 486 33.64 -1.17 -9.62
CA ALA A 486 33.43 -0.63 -8.28
C ALA A 486 32.81 -1.65 -7.31
N HIS A 487 32.16 -2.69 -7.84
CA HIS A 487 31.54 -3.75 -7.06
C HIS A 487 32.28 -5.07 -7.32
N GLY A 488 32.97 -5.61 -6.31
CA GLY A 488 33.40 -7.01 -6.35
C GLY A 488 32.19 -7.92 -6.18
N LEU A 489 32.08 -9.01 -6.94
CA LEU A 489 30.94 -9.92 -6.89
C LEU A 489 31.36 -11.33 -6.49
N LEU A 490 30.51 -12.02 -5.74
CA LEU A 490 30.62 -13.44 -5.44
C LEU A 490 29.47 -14.17 -6.13
N LEU A 491 29.83 -15.00 -7.11
CA LEU A 491 28.91 -15.90 -7.80
C LEU A 491 28.84 -17.23 -7.06
N ARG A 492 27.63 -17.66 -6.71
CA ARG A 492 27.38 -18.95 -6.09
C ARG A 492 26.22 -19.69 -6.74
N HIS A 493 26.51 -20.94 -7.13
CA HIS A 493 25.51 -21.92 -7.53
C HIS A 493 25.05 -22.75 -6.33
N TYR A 494 23.74 -22.92 -6.14
CA TYR A 494 23.21 -23.71 -5.03
C TYR A 494 23.16 -25.19 -5.37
N TYR A 495 23.80 -26.00 -4.54
CA TYR A 495 23.68 -27.45 -4.58
C TYR A 495 22.86 -27.99 -3.40
N ARG A 496 22.33 -29.21 -3.55
CA ARG A 496 21.68 -29.97 -2.49
C ARG A 496 22.71 -30.71 -1.64
N GLY A 497 22.68 -30.45 -0.34
CA GLY A 497 23.40 -31.23 0.66
C GLY A 497 22.60 -32.41 1.23
N GLY A 498 23.23 -33.17 2.12
CA GLY A 498 22.61 -34.31 2.83
C GLY A 498 22.49 -35.58 1.98
N LEU A 499 21.78 -36.59 2.50
CA LEU A 499 21.61 -37.90 1.84
C LEU A 499 20.99 -37.78 0.44
N VAL A 500 20.07 -36.83 0.24
CA VAL A 500 19.45 -36.55 -1.06
C VAL A 500 20.46 -36.01 -2.08
N GLY A 501 21.46 -35.26 -1.62
CA GLY A 501 22.55 -34.75 -2.45
C GLY A 501 23.44 -35.86 -3.04
N LYS A 502 23.41 -37.09 -2.50
CA LYS A 502 24.14 -38.23 -3.09
C LYS A 502 23.52 -38.71 -4.41
N PHE A 503 22.22 -38.51 -4.60
CA PHE A 503 21.47 -38.95 -5.80
C PHE A 503 21.13 -37.79 -6.74
N ASN A 504 20.95 -36.59 -6.21
CA ASN A 504 20.66 -35.39 -6.97
C ASN A 504 21.30 -34.17 -6.30
N LYS A 505 22.45 -33.75 -6.85
CA LYS A 505 23.24 -32.64 -6.33
C LYS A 505 22.68 -31.26 -6.68
N ASP A 506 21.83 -31.16 -7.70
CA ASP A 506 21.73 -29.90 -8.47
C ASP A 506 20.28 -29.43 -8.66
N ARG A 507 19.27 -30.29 -8.43
CA ARG A 507 17.85 -29.89 -8.59
C ARG A 507 17.11 -29.86 -7.27
N PHE A 508 16.46 -28.75 -6.99
CA PHE A 508 15.57 -28.56 -5.87
C PHE A 508 14.15 -29.01 -6.18
N LYS A 509 13.32 -29.26 -5.16
CA LYS A 509 11.90 -29.59 -5.34
C LYS A 509 11.19 -28.36 -5.89
N ARG A 510 10.16 -28.55 -6.74
CA ARG A 510 9.37 -27.41 -7.26
C ARG A 510 8.79 -26.59 -6.10
N GLU A 511 9.13 -25.32 -6.09
CA GLU A 511 8.67 -24.31 -5.14
C GLU A 511 8.20 -23.09 -5.92
N ALA A 512 7.50 -22.17 -5.26
CA ALA A 512 7.24 -20.86 -5.86
C ALA A 512 8.57 -20.13 -6.04
N ILE A 513 8.77 -19.41 -7.16
CA ILE A 513 9.99 -18.65 -7.46
C ILE A 513 10.50 -17.84 -6.24
N PRO A 514 9.69 -17.03 -5.53
CA PRO A 514 10.15 -16.32 -4.32
C PRO A 514 10.65 -17.18 -3.16
N GLN A 515 10.25 -18.44 -3.11
CA GLN A 515 10.67 -19.39 -2.07
C GLN A 515 11.88 -20.21 -2.50
N SER A 516 12.30 -20.08 -3.76
CA SER A 516 13.50 -20.75 -4.24
C SER A 516 14.74 -20.23 -3.53
N ARG A 517 15.73 -21.09 -3.36
CA ARG A 517 16.93 -20.83 -2.53
C ARG A 517 17.55 -19.44 -2.74
N ALA A 518 17.97 -19.14 -3.97
CA ALA A 518 18.58 -17.86 -4.31
C ALA A 518 17.64 -16.67 -4.12
N MET A 519 16.37 -16.80 -4.54
CA MET A 519 15.38 -15.72 -4.46
C MET A 519 14.98 -15.39 -3.01
N ALA A 520 14.90 -16.41 -2.15
CA ALA A 520 14.62 -16.27 -0.73
C ALA A 520 15.78 -15.56 -0.01
N GLU A 521 17.03 -15.94 -0.32
CA GLU A 521 18.21 -15.30 0.24
C GLU A 521 18.38 -13.86 -0.26
N PHE A 522 18.17 -13.61 -1.55
CA PHE A 522 18.16 -12.28 -2.14
C PHE A 522 17.17 -11.34 -1.43
N SER A 523 15.93 -11.82 -1.25
CA SER A 523 14.87 -11.05 -0.55
C SER A 523 15.21 -10.82 0.93
N LEU A 524 15.81 -11.83 1.58
CA LEU A 524 16.23 -11.73 2.98
C LEU A 524 17.33 -10.67 3.12
N LEU A 525 18.38 -10.72 2.30
CA LEU A 525 19.49 -9.77 2.33
C LEU A 525 19.03 -8.32 2.10
N LEU A 526 18.09 -8.09 1.17
CA LEU A 526 17.48 -6.75 1.01
C LEU A 526 16.84 -6.27 2.31
N LYS A 527 16.04 -7.13 2.96
CA LYS A 527 15.37 -6.80 4.21
C LYS A 527 16.34 -6.61 5.38
N LEU A 528 17.43 -7.37 5.43
CA LEU A 528 18.46 -7.21 6.46
C LEU A 528 19.23 -5.89 6.29
N ARG A 529 19.51 -5.47 5.06
CA ARG A 529 20.11 -4.16 4.77
C ARG A 529 19.19 -3.00 5.08
N GLU A 530 17.90 -3.19 4.88
CA GLU A 530 16.88 -2.24 5.32
C GLU A 530 16.86 -2.07 6.85
N LEU A 531 17.18 -3.13 7.60
CA LEU A 531 17.39 -3.04 9.04
C LEU A 531 18.78 -2.51 9.43
N LYS A 532 19.56 -2.02 8.45
CA LYS A 532 20.96 -1.54 8.61
C LYS A 532 21.87 -2.58 9.27
N LEU A 533 21.59 -3.87 9.06
CA LEU A 533 22.42 -4.95 9.59
C LEU A 533 23.65 -5.17 8.69
N PRO A 534 24.81 -5.57 9.27
CA PRO A 534 26.06 -5.72 8.53
C PRO A 534 26.09 -7.04 7.73
N VAL A 535 25.43 -7.00 6.57
CA VAL A 535 25.29 -8.13 5.65
C VAL A 535 25.62 -7.68 4.21
N PRO A 536 26.05 -8.60 3.33
CA PRO A 536 26.42 -8.24 1.97
C PRO A 536 25.22 -7.73 1.16
N ARG A 537 25.50 -6.89 0.15
CA ARG A 537 24.47 -6.46 -0.79
C ARG A 537 24.08 -7.61 -1.71
N PRO A 538 22.79 -7.95 -1.84
CA PRO A 538 22.35 -8.86 -2.89
C PRO A 538 22.35 -8.09 -4.22
N VAL A 539 22.94 -8.66 -5.26
CA VAL A 539 23.11 -8.00 -6.56
C VAL A 539 22.20 -8.62 -7.62
N ALA A 540 22.19 -9.94 -7.74
CA ALA A 540 21.26 -10.64 -8.61
C ALA A 540 20.96 -12.08 -8.14
N ALA A 541 19.81 -12.62 -8.54
CA ALA A 541 19.42 -14.00 -8.29
C ALA A 541 18.75 -14.60 -9.52
N ARG A 542 19.05 -15.88 -9.82
CA ARG A 542 18.50 -16.62 -10.95
C ARG A 542 17.76 -17.86 -10.48
N HIS A 543 16.59 -18.09 -11.06
CA HIS A 543 15.81 -19.32 -10.94
C HIS A 543 15.62 -19.92 -12.34
N VAL A 544 16.10 -21.15 -12.53
CA VAL A 544 15.93 -21.89 -13.78
C VAL A 544 15.09 -23.14 -13.54
N LYS A 545 13.94 -23.25 -14.21
CA LYS A 545 13.11 -24.46 -14.17
C LYS A 545 13.85 -25.62 -14.83
N ALA A 546 14.03 -26.73 -14.12
CA ALA A 546 14.73 -27.90 -14.64
C ALA A 546 13.80 -28.79 -15.49
N SER A 547 14.38 -29.50 -16.48
CA SER A 547 13.67 -30.49 -17.27
C SER A 547 13.15 -31.63 -16.39
N LEU A 548 11.92 -32.09 -16.65
CA LEU A 548 11.15 -33.06 -15.84
C LEU A 548 10.65 -32.50 -14.49
N TRP A 549 11.52 -32.19 -13.54
CA TRP A 549 11.12 -31.73 -12.21
C TRP A 549 12.15 -30.81 -11.55
N GLY A 550 11.65 -29.90 -10.71
CA GLY A 550 12.47 -29.05 -9.88
C GLY A 550 12.95 -27.73 -10.51
N TYR A 551 13.97 -27.15 -9.89
CA TYR A 551 14.65 -25.93 -10.33
C TYR A 551 16.14 -25.95 -9.96
N ARG A 552 16.93 -25.10 -10.61
CA ARG A 552 18.30 -24.69 -10.27
C ARG A 552 18.31 -23.23 -9.82
N ALA A 553 19.28 -22.85 -9.01
CA ALA A 553 19.35 -21.52 -8.43
C ALA A 553 20.78 -21.01 -8.33
N ASP A 554 20.94 -19.72 -8.61
CA ASP A 554 22.23 -19.01 -8.57
C ASP A 554 22.04 -17.64 -7.93
N ILE A 555 23.06 -17.14 -7.23
CA ILE A 555 23.06 -15.81 -6.63
C ILE A 555 24.39 -15.09 -6.89
N LEU A 556 24.29 -13.78 -7.10
CA LEU A 556 25.38 -12.83 -7.10
C LEU A 556 25.20 -11.91 -5.89
N VAL A 557 26.19 -11.87 -5.01
CA VAL A 557 26.25 -10.96 -3.86
C VAL A 557 27.52 -10.12 -3.94
N GLU A 558 27.47 -8.91 -3.40
CA GLU A 558 28.64 -8.03 -3.33
C GLU A 558 29.67 -8.61 -2.35
N VAL A 559 30.93 -8.61 -2.77
CA VAL A 559 32.08 -8.96 -1.94
C VAL A 559 32.36 -7.78 -1.02
N ILE A 560 32.54 -8.05 0.27
CA ILE A 560 32.96 -7.04 1.23
C ILE A 560 34.45 -6.74 0.95
N PRO A 561 34.79 -5.49 0.55
CA PRO A 561 36.17 -5.15 0.18
C PRO A 561 37.14 -5.40 1.33
N ASN A 562 38.29 -6.00 1.02
CA ASN A 562 39.37 -6.24 1.98
C ASN A 562 38.98 -7.02 3.25
N ALA A 563 37.88 -7.79 3.21
CA ALA A 563 37.44 -8.59 4.36
C ALA A 563 37.99 -10.02 4.32
N GLN A 564 38.40 -10.52 5.49
CA GLN A 564 38.80 -11.91 5.69
C GLN A 564 37.84 -12.61 6.64
N ASP A 565 37.57 -13.88 6.39
CA ASP A 565 36.79 -14.70 7.32
C ASP A 565 37.57 -14.91 8.64
N THR A 566 36.84 -15.00 9.77
CA THR A 566 37.43 -15.18 11.10
C THR A 566 38.33 -16.41 11.17
N PHE A 567 38.01 -17.47 10.42
CA PHE A 567 38.87 -18.64 10.33
C PHE A 567 40.26 -18.30 9.78
N LYS A 568 40.38 -17.59 8.66
CA LYS A 568 41.68 -17.16 8.10
C LYS A 568 42.44 -16.23 9.02
N VAL A 569 41.76 -15.29 9.68
CA VAL A 569 42.41 -14.40 10.64
C VAL A 569 43.02 -15.20 11.79
N LEU A 570 42.27 -16.17 12.34
CA LEU A 570 42.74 -17.05 13.41
C LEU A 570 43.86 -18.01 12.98
N GLN A 571 44.04 -18.28 11.69
CA GLN A 571 45.22 -19.02 11.19
C GLN A 571 46.50 -18.17 11.17
N GLN A 572 46.36 -16.84 11.14
CA GLN A 572 47.47 -15.90 10.98
C GLN A 572 47.84 -15.22 12.29
N GLN A 573 46.83 -14.90 13.11
CA GLN A 573 47.01 -14.15 14.35
C GLN A 573 45.88 -14.41 15.35
N GLN A 574 46.11 -13.98 16.57
CA GLN A 574 45.10 -13.92 17.63
C GLN A 574 44.21 -12.69 17.46
N LEU A 575 42.89 -12.85 17.58
CA LEU A 575 41.97 -11.72 17.66
C LEU A 575 42.10 -11.03 19.03
N ASN A 576 42.06 -9.70 19.02
CA ASN A 576 42.11 -8.88 20.23
C ASN A 576 40.74 -8.81 20.93
N GLU A 577 40.71 -8.18 22.11
CA GLU A 577 39.51 -8.05 22.92
C GLU A 577 38.37 -7.29 22.22
N GLN A 578 38.68 -6.22 21.49
CA GLN A 578 37.68 -5.43 20.80
C GLN A 578 37.07 -6.19 19.62
N GLU A 579 37.88 -6.95 18.87
CA GLU A 579 37.40 -7.77 17.75
C GLU A 579 36.40 -8.82 18.23
N TRP A 580 36.73 -9.59 19.28
CA TRP A 580 35.80 -10.55 19.86
C TRP A 580 34.52 -9.90 20.38
N PHE A 581 34.66 -8.77 21.07
CA PHE A 581 33.52 -8.00 21.57
C PHE A 581 32.62 -7.52 20.42
N HIS A 582 33.18 -7.02 19.33
CA HIS A 582 32.43 -6.56 18.16
C HIS A 582 31.76 -7.71 17.41
N ILE A 583 32.36 -8.90 17.35
CA ILE A 583 31.72 -10.11 16.82
C ILE A 583 30.47 -10.43 17.64
N GLY A 584 30.59 -10.47 18.98
CA GLY A 584 29.48 -10.71 19.88
C GLY A 584 28.35 -9.69 19.71
N LYS A 585 28.70 -8.41 19.66
CA LYS A 585 27.75 -7.30 19.47
C LYS A 585 27.02 -7.39 18.13
N THR A 586 27.72 -7.74 17.06
CA THR A 586 27.14 -7.87 15.72
C THR A 586 26.15 -9.04 15.64
N ILE A 587 26.50 -10.18 16.22
CA ILE A 587 25.57 -11.32 16.32
C ILE A 587 24.33 -10.93 17.14
N ARG A 588 24.52 -10.16 18.22
CA ARG A 588 23.40 -9.66 19.03
C ARG A 588 22.47 -8.75 18.22
N GLN A 589 23.00 -7.82 17.43
CA GLN A 589 22.20 -6.96 16.54
C GLN A 589 21.30 -7.78 15.60
N LEU A 590 21.83 -8.83 14.97
CA LEU A 590 21.03 -9.74 14.14
C LEU A 590 19.95 -10.46 14.95
N HIS A 591 20.30 -10.98 16.13
CA HIS A 591 19.35 -11.70 16.98
C HIS A 591 18.22 -10.81 17.52
N ASP A 592 18.51 -9.56 17.86
CA ASP A 592 17.52 -8.57 18.31
C ASP A 592 16.56 -8.18 17.18
N ALA A 593 17.06 -8.12 15.94
CA ALA A 593 16.24 -8.03 14.73
C ALA A 593 15.48 -9.35 14.40
N GLY A 594 15.61 -10.40 15.21
CA GLY A 594 14.93 -11.68 15.03
C GLY A 594 15.53 -12.57 13.94
N VAL A 595 16.77 -12.30 13.51
CA VAL A 595 17.43 -13.00 12.41
C VAL A 595 18.06 -14.29 12.90
N TYR A 596 17.60 -15.41 12.35
CA TYR A 596 18.17 -16.73 12.58
C TYR A 596 19.14 -17.10 11.46
N HIS A 597 20.38 -17.44 11.83
CA HIS A 597 21.40 -17.87 10.89
C HIS A 597 21.58 -19.38 10.91
N SER A 598 21.22 -20.06 9.82
CA SER A 598 21.12 -21.53 9.78
C SER A 598 22.47 -22.25 9.95
N ASP A 599 23.55 -21.59 9.54
CA ASP A 599 24.93 -22.11 9.61
C ASP A 599 25.93 -21.09 10.14
N LEU A 600 25.65 -20.46 11.29
CA LEU A 600 26.59 -19.51 11.91
C LEU A 600 27.88 -20.22 12.34
N ASN A 601 29.00 -19.86 11.73
CA ASN A 601 30.31 -20.46 11.97
C ASN A 601 31.44 -19.45 11.62
N CYS A 602 32.68 -19.75 12.02
CA CYS A 602 33.83 -18.85 11.82
C CYS A 602 34.23 -18.57 10.36
N HIS A 603 33.73 -19.32 9.37
CA HIS A 603 33.92 -19.02 7.95
C HIS A 603 32.89 -18.01 7.42
N ASN A 604 31.79 -17.81 8.16
CA ASN A 604 30.66 -16.97 7.77
C ASN A 604 30.63 -15.62 8.54
N ILE A 605 31.70 -15.33 9.28
CA ILE A 605 31.92 -14.06 9.96
C ILE A 605 33.16 -13.45 9.33
N MET A 606 33.03 -12.23 8.80
CA MET A 606 34.08 -11.51 8.10
C MET A 606 34.52 -10.31 8.92
N LEU A 607 35.82 -10.05 8.94
CA LEU A 607 36.44 -8.84 9.49
C LEU A 607 37.01 -8.04 8.33
N ASP A 608 36.56 -6.80 8.15
CA ASP A 608 37.16 -5.89 7.17
C ASP A 608 38.36 -5.11 7.74
N ALA A 609 39.03 -4.37 6.86
CA ALA A 609 40.23 -3.60 7.21
C ALA A 609 39.96 -2.47 8.22
N ASP A 610 38.70 -2.03 8.35
CA ASP A 610 38.28 -0.99 9.29
C ASP A 610 37.82 -1.58 10.63
N GLY A 611 37.91 -2.91 10.80
CA GLY A 611 37.52 -3.63 12.00
C GLY A 611 36.00 -3.86 12.13
N ALA A 612 35.22 -3.56 11.09
CA ALA A 612 33.80 -3.86 11.09
C ALA A 612 33.55 -5.35 10.83
N ILE A 613 32.53 -5.88 11.51
CA ILE A 613 32.15 -7.28 11.44
C ILE A 613 30.96 -7.42 10.52
N TRP A 614 31.05 -8.37 9.59
CA TRP A 614 29.98 -8.70 8.66
C TRP A 614 29.62 -10.18 8.78
N ILE A 615 28.34 -10.48 8.60
CA ILE A 615 27.86 -11.86 8.54
C ILE A 615 27.47 -12.17 7.10
N VAL A 616 27.88 -13.34 6.60
CA VAL A 616 27.66 -13.78 5.21
C VAL A 616 27.05 -15.18 5.17
N ASP A 617 26.63 -15.62 3.97
CA ASP A 617 25.98 -16.92 3.72
C ASP A 617 24.62 -17.09 4.43
N PHE A 618 23.61 -16.39 3.91
CA PHE A 618 22.25 -16.42 4.45
C PHE A 618 21.39 -17.56 3.88
N ASP A 619 22.03 -18.63 3.38
CA ASP A 619 21.32 -19.78 2.85
C ASP A 619 20.47 -20.44 3.96
N LYS A 620 19.17 -20.64 3.69
CA LYS A 620 18.17 -21.13 4.67
C LYS A 620 18.03 -20.30 5.95
N CYS A 621 18.50 -19.06 5.95
CA CYS A 621 18.30 -18.14 7.06
C CYS A 621 16.91 -17.47 6.98
N GLY A 622 16.52 -16.73 8.01
CA GLY A 622 15.25 -16.00 8.01
C GLY A 622 14.88 -15.47 9.39
N PHE A 623 13.68 -14.89 9.52
CA PHE A 623 13.21 -14.35 10.78
C PHE A 623 12.56 -15.41 11.68
N LYS A 624 12.85 -15.37 12.97
CA LYS A 624 12.23 -16.20 14.02
C LYS A 624 11.86 -15.33 15.23
N GLN A 625 10.73 -15.65 15.86
CA GLN A 625 10.34 -15.06 17.15
C GLN A 625 11.41 -15.33 18.21
N ALA A 626 11.63 -14.40 19.13
CA ALA A 626 12.60 -14.56 20.22
C ALA A 626 12.41 -15.90 20.96
N GLY A 627 13.52 -16.56 21.31
CA GLY A 627 13.50 -17.84 22.02
C GLY A 627 14.87 -18.49 22.08
N GLU A 628 14.90 -19.75 22.52
CA GLU A 628 16.13 -20.54 22.78
C GLU A 628 17.03 -20.75 21.55
N TRP A 629 16.54 -20.49 20.35
CA TRP A 629 17.34 -20.61 19.13
C TRP A 629 18.52 -19.64 19.08
N ARG A 630 18.45 -18.50 19.78
CA ARG A 630 19.54 -17.51 19.84
C ARG A 630 20.79 -18.11 20.48
N GLU A 631 20.59 -18.77 21.62
CA GLU A 631 21.65 -19.49 22.33
C GLU A 631 22.15 -20.67 21.49
N ALA A 632 21.24 -21.45 20.91
CA ALA A 632 21.62 -22.53 20.01
C ALA A 632 22.43 -22.05 18.78
N ASN A 633 22.23 -20.80 18.35
CA ASN A 633 23.01 -20.17 17.27
C ASN A 633 24.44 -19.85 17.72
N LEU A 634 24.62 -19.26 18.92
CA LEU A 634 25.93 -19.00 19.52
C LEU A 634 26.71 -20.28 19.76
N GLN A 635 26.05 -21.29 20.35
CA GLN A 635 26.67 -22.59 20.59
C GLN A 635 27.11 -23.29 19.29
N ARG A 636 26.47 -22.97 18.15
CA ARG A 636 26.93 -23.46 16.84
C ARG A 636 28.25 -22.82 16.42
N LEU A 637 28.42 -21.52 16.65
CA LEU A 637 29.66 -20.81 16.39
C LEU A 637 30.80 -21.38 17.24
N LEU A 638 30.59 -21.53 18.55
CA LEU A 638 31.59 -22.12 19.46
C LEU A 638 32.04 -23.51 18.99
N ARG A 639 31.07 -24.39 18.66
CA ARG A 639 31.39 -25.72 18.10
C ARG A 639 32.20 -25.66 16.82
N SER A 640 32.00 -24.64 15.98
CA SER A 640 32.78 -24.47 14.75
C SER A 640 34.22 -24.07 15.03
N LEU A 641 34.45 -23.15 15.98
CA LEU A 641 35.78 -22.72 16.40
C LEU A 641 36.56 -23.89 17.00
N ASN A 642 35.95 -24.64 17.92
CA ASN A 642 36.54 -25.83 18.52
C ASN A 642 36.86 -26.94 17.51
N LYS A 643 36.00 -27.11 16.51
CA LYS A 643 36.23 -28.09 15.44
C LYS A 643 37.45 -27.72 14.60
N GLU A 644 37.60 -26.46 14.20
CA GLU A 644 38.76 -26.02 13.42
C GLU A 644 40.04 -26.01 14.26
N LEU A 645 39.97 -25.65 15.55
CA LEU A 645 41.09 -25.80 16.48
C LEU A 645 41.58 -27.25 16.57
N ASN A 646 40.66 -28.22 16.71
CA ASN A 646 41.02 -29.64 16.78
C ASN A 646 41.66 -30.13 15.47
N LYS A 647 41.12 -29.74 14.31
CA LYS A 647 41.73 -30.06 13.01
C LYS A 647 43.12 -29.44 12.83
N ALA A 648 43.31 -28.21 13.30
CA ALA A 648 44.59 -27.53 13.23
C ALA A 648 45.63 -28.25 14.10
N LYS A 649 45.25 -28.68 15.31
CA LYS A 649 46.07 -29.54 16.18
C LYS A 649 46.43 -30.87 15.50
N GLU A 650 45.45 -31.56 14.92
CA GLU A 650 45.67 -32.82 14.19
C GLU A 650 46.60 -32.65 12.98
N ALA A 651 46.50 -31.51 12.28
CA ALA A 651 47.30 -31.19 11.11
C ALA A 651 48.64 -30.49 11.43
N ASN A 652 48.95 -30.28 12.71
CA ASN A 652 50.10 -29.49 13.19
C ASN A 652 50.20 -28.10 12.53
N ARG A 653 49.09 -27.36 12.52
CA ARG A 653 48.96 -26.00 11.98
C ARG A 653 48.55 -25.03 13.09
N ASP A 654 48.92 -23.77 12.91
CA ASP A 654 48.52 -22.70 13.82
C ASP A 654 47.02 -22.37 13.67
N PHE A 655 46.37 -22.20 14.81
CA PHE A 655 45.01 -21.69 14.92
C PHE A 655 44.83 -21.05 16.30
N HIS A 656 44.83 -19.72 16.34
CA HIS A 656 44.99 -18.89 17.55
C HIS A 656 43.69 -18.67 18.33
N PHE A 657 42.90 -19.73 18.53
CA PHE A 657 41.68 -19.71 19.34
C PHE A 657 41.91 -20.38 20.70
N ASP A 658 41.56 -19.68 21.77
CA ASP A 658 41.55 -20.19 23.15
C ASP A 658 40.17 -19.94 23.77
N GLU A 659 39.38 -21.00 23.93
CA GLU A 659 38.01 -20.90 24.46
C GLU A 659 37.95 -20.20 25.83
N ALA A 660 38.91 -20.46 26.73
CA ALA A 660 38.89 -19.91 28.08
C ALA A 660 39.14 -18.41 28.10
N ARG A 661 39.90 -17.88 27.13
CA ARG A 661 40.15 -16.45 26.97
C ARG A 661 39.13 -15.77 26.07
N ASP A 662 38.90 -16.31 24.89
CA ASP A 662 38.23 -15.64 23.77
C ASP A 662 36.71 -15.67 23.87
N TRP A 663 36.15 -16.81 24.26
CA TRP A 663 34.69 -16.99 24.30
C TRP A 663 34.02 -16.03 25.30
N PRO A 664 34.55 -15.81 26.52
CA PRO A 664 34.02 -14.79 27.43
C PRO A 664 34.00 -13.37 26.85
N LEU A 665 34.95 -13.00 25.98
CA LEU A 665 35.02 -11.68 25.36
C LEU A 665 33.91 -11.50 24.32
N LEU A 666 33.65 -12.52 23.52
CA LEU A 666 32.50 -12.56 22.60
C LEU A 666 31.19 -12.51 23.38
N GLU A 667 31.04 -13.32 24.43
CA GLU A 667 29.83 -13.29 25.26
C GLU A 667 29.60 -11.93 25.91
N ARG A 668 30.67 -11.24 26.34
CA ARG A 668 30.60 -9.88 26.86
C ARG A 668 30.03 -8.92 25.80
N GLY A 669 30.51 -9.01 24.57
CA GLY A 669 29.98 -8.25 23.44
C GLY A 669 28.51 -8.55 23.14
N TYR A 670 28.11 -9.82 23.21
CA TYR A 670 26.74 -10.24 22.96
C TYR A 670 25.74 -9.80 24.05
N ARG A 671 26.22 -9.71 25.31
CA ARG A 671 25.42 -9.27 26.46
C ARG A 671 25.42 -7.76 26.65
N ALA A 672 26.32 -7.02 26.00
CA ALA A 672 26.31 -5.56 26.04
C ALA A 672 25.03 -5.03 25.37
N ASN A 673 24.31 -4.13 26.07
CA ASN A 673 23.14 -3.44 25.55
C ASN A 673 23.52 -2.40 24.50
#